data_AF-A0AB34C4N1-F1
#
_entry.id   AF-A0AB34C4N1-F1
#
_cell.length_a   1.000
_cell.length_b   1.000
_cell.length_c   1.000
_cell.angle_alpha   90.00
_cell.angle_beta   90.00
_cell.angle_gamma   90.00
#
_symmetry.space_group_name_H-M   'P 1'
#
loop_
_entity.id
_entity.type
_entity.pdbx_description
1 polymer ?
#
loop_
_entity_poly.entity_id
_entity_poly.type
_entity_poly.pdbx_seq_one_letter_code
_entity_poly.pdbx_strand_id
1 'polypeptide(L)'
;MTTYATLNPVLPKGSTDPRDLKDNAENFDVAVNAPGVSWVDRLGVIRLSWAGIEAQFANFLINQGFQYLGDYDLDGPLTIGAPNQVFSKNGTYWRPGPDLVLPYTTVNNWAVDEPKFLVAGDGVLRNELTSTALDKGISLLPGAQRIVSTIAVLRTVPATGGPDEVKVVRYQTGGPVCNSEYFKNTSDITTADDGFRNIRGPAGVLYTLKTTGWATLPAAGAMMDGVTDDAEAWERFAASDLNLAGYGSSMTSRMILFPSPTPRTIRGINNGFKLFSKANTDHETTFRSVNPVGLTIENFDVDANSFNRTGALTTRTIALEISSGTDCQLTNCIGRNVIGGPTGIPGVCIATSGSGLRVNTRQCKAFNGGTAERPADGFFCSSSYSTNTDNYAENCFDTGGVVESCSYSGFTNLVSKNCSAVAAISNAVGVDTYGCYLDNVHGENWRSLVTGGVQILCAAAGGLIDCRASLTLTAVSYGDGPAVNFRETSTGRINGFDIQVCIRGASGTAQGVLGTGLRIRLVSPSIGGANDSAIQFGLDSTVTIIGGEIYGGTHSITGSGHAKIVATGVQCSNPTGYCMYAYENSSIYYNGVVPFAPGSGYAGKDPGANLSMFGGLGGGLALPAAVAGAAAGTPVSKVPFFGPTGETLGFANLYPS
;
A
#
# COMPACT_ATOMS: atom_id res chain seq x y z
N MET A 1 53.13 15.56 87.04
CA MET A 1 53.91 16.02 88.19
C MET A 1 55.08 16.81 87.62
N THR A 2 55.23 18.09 87.94
CA THR A 2 56.32 18.93 87.40
C THR A 2 57.47 19.02 88.40
N THR A 3 58.71 19.16 87.93
CA THR A 3 59.91 19.13 88.77
C THR A 3 59.91 20.22 89.84
N TYR A 4 59.51 21.45 89.51
CA TYR A 4 59.65 22.60 90.42
C TYR A 4 58.34 23.04 91.07
N ALA A 5 57.19 22.80 90.43
CA ALA A 5 55.84 23.07 90.92
C ALA A 5 55.68 24.47 91.54
N THR A 6 56.19 25.50 90.85
CA THR A 6 56.20 26.90 91.35
C THR A 6 54.80 27.49 91.49
N LEU A 7 53.83 27.01 90.69
CA LEU A 7 52.46 27.52 90.59
C LEU A 7 52.37 29.03 90.27
N ASN A 8 53.43 29.60 89.68
CA ASN A 8 53.43 31.00 89.27
C ASN A 8 52.29 31.27 88.27
N PRO A 9 51.50 32.33 88.45
CA PRO A 9 50.39 32.64 87.55
C PRO A 9 50.86 32.92 86.12
N VAL A 10 49.98 32.71 85.14
CA VAL A 10 50.26 33.14 83.76
C VAL A 10 50.08 34.65 83.67
N LEU A 11 51.17 35.40 83.61
CA LEU A 11 51.14 36.84 83.34
C LEU A 11 50.88 37.11 81.85
N PRO A 12 50.50 38.34 81.45
CA PRO A 12 50.16 38.67 80.06
C PRO A 12 51.25 38.34 79.02
N LYS A 13 52.52 38.20 79.44
CA LYS A 13 53.66 37.82 78.59
C LYS A 13 54.21 36.41 78.88
N GLY A 14 53.44 35.57 79.57
CA GLY A 14 53.93 34.30 80.11
C GLY A 14 54.72 34.48 81.40
N SER A 15 55.18 33.37 81.98
CA SER A 15 56.09 33.43 83.13
C SER A 15 57.53 33.58 82.67
N THR A 16 58.26 34.50 83.30
CA THR A 16 59.70 34.71 83.09
C THR A 16 60.56 33.87 84.04
N ASP A 17 59.96 33.09 84.95
CA ASP A 17 60.71 32.21 85.85
C ASP A 17 61.30 31.02 85.05
N PRO A 18 62.63 30.83 85.03
CA PRO A 18 63.27 29.75 84.29
C PRO A 18 62.80 28.35 84.72
N ARG A 19 62.34 28.20 85.96
CA ARG A 19 61.79 26.93 86.46
C ARG A 19 60.48 26.58 85.77
N ASP A 20 59.69 27.59 85.41
CA ASP A 20 58.42 27.41 84.70
C ASP A 20 58.64 26.99 83.26
N LEU A 21 59.77 27.33 82.65
CA LEU A 21 60.13 26.84 81.32
C LEU A 21 60.28 25.31 81.33
N LYS A 22 60.99 24.77 82.33
CA LYS A 22 61.15 23.32 82.49
C LYS A 22 59.81 22.65 82.85
N ASP A 23 59.07 23.23 83.80
CA ASP A 23 57.76 22.71 84.20
C ASP A 23 56.76 22.73 83.05
N ASN A 24 56.75 23.76 82.19
CA ASN A 24 55.91 23.79 80.99
C ASN A 24 56.30 22.67 80.02
N ALA A 25 57.59 22.44 79.77
CA ALA A 25 58.04 21.38 78.87
C ALA A 25 57.62 19.99 79.37
N GLU A 26 57.86 19.69 80.65
CA GLU A 26 57.43 18.44 81.29
C GLU A 26 55.89 18.31 81.31
N ASN A 27 55.17 19.41 81.58
CA ASN A 27 53.72 19.41 81.64
C ASN A 27 53.08 19.22 80.26
N PHE A 28 53.60 19.89 79.23
CA PHE A 28 53.09 19.76 77.86
C PHE A 28 53.40 18.38 77.26
N ASP A 29 54.54 17.79 77.58
CA ASP A 29 54.86 16.43 77.14
C ASP A 29 53.83 15.42 77.69
N VAL A 30 53.47 15.55 78.97
CA VAL A 30 52.40 14.75 79.58
C VAL A 30 51.02 15.10 79.00
N ALA A 31 50.75 16.39 78.76
CA ALA A 31 49.46 16.86 78.25
C ALA A 31 49.11 16.33 76.86
N VAL A 32 50.12 16.21 75.99
CA VAL A 32 49.96 15.85 74.59
C VAL A 32 50.25 14.37 74.33
N ASN A 33 51.28 13.80 74.97
CA ASN A 33 51.78 12.46 74.62
C ASN A 33 51.39 11.34 75.59
N ALA A 34 50.87 11.66 76.79
CA ALA A 34 50.50 10.63 77.77
C ALA A 34 49.11 10.02 77.49
N PRO A 35 48.88 8.73 77.85
CA PRO A 35 47.62 8.03 77.53
C PRO A 35 46.44 8.38 78.43
N GLY A 36 46.63 9.11 79.53
CA GLY A 36 45.54 9.46 80.45
C GLY A 36 44.61 10.52 79.85
N VAL A 37 43.28 10.42 80.04
CA VAL A 37 42.26 11.33 79.45
C VAL A 37 42.18 12.72 80.13
N SER A 38 42.87 12.88 81.25
CA SER A 38 43.03 14.16 81.93
C SER A 38 44.48 14.35 82.37
N TRP A 39 44.92 15.60 82.42
CA TRP A 39 46.21 15.99 83.00
C TRP A 39 46.02 17.14 83.99
N VAL A 40 46.94 17.25 84.96
CA VAL A 40 47.00 18.42 85.86
C VAL A 40 47.98 19.42 85.27
N ASP A 41 47.49 20.60 84.88
CA ASP A 41 48.33 21.64 84.28
C ASP A 41 49.37 22.17 85.27
N ARG A 42 50.34 22.96 84.78
CA ARG A 42 51.38 23.52 85.64
C ARG A 42 50.90 24.46 86.76
N LEU A 43 49.61 24.81 86.77
CA LEU A 43 48.96 25.62 87.80
C LEU A 43 48.14 24.76 88.76
N GLY A 44 48.17 23.43 88.63
CA GLY A 44 47.42 22.51 89.47
C GLY A 44 45.98 22.29 89.02
N VAL A 45 45.58 22.75 87.83
CA VAL A 45 44.20 22.63 87.33
C VAL A 45 44.06 21.36 86.48
N ILE A 46 43.04 20.54 86.76
CA ILE A 46 42.72 19.37 85.94
C ILE A 46 42.11 19.83 84.61
N ARG A 47 42.67 19.37 83.50
CA ARG A 47 42.19 19.62 82.13
C ARG A 47 42.09 18.31 81.36
N LEU A 48 41.38 18.35 80.23
CA LEU A 48 41.38 17.23 79.28
C LEU A 48 42.73 17.14 78.58
N SER A 49 43.24 15.91 78.45
CA SER A 49 44.41 15.64 77.65
C SER A 49 44.15 15.62 76.16
N TRP A 50 45.21 15.61 75.35
CA TRP A 50 45.03 15.37 73.92
C TRP A 50 44.30 14.03 73.70
N ALA A 51 44.68 12.97 74.41
CA ALA A 51 43.96 11.70 74.43
C ALA A 51 42.50 11.84 74.95
N GLY A 52 42.25 12.72 75.92
CA GLY A 52 40.90 13.02 76.42
C GLY A 52 40.03 13.79 75.44
N ILE A 53 40.63 14.73 74.71
CA ILE A 53 39.99 15.47 73.62
C ILE A 53 39.70 14.51 72.46
N GLU A 54 40.65 13.65 72.07
CA GLU A 54 40.45 12.60 71.06
C GLU A 54 39.35 11.63 71.47
N ALA A 55 39.30 11.20 72.73
CA ALA A 55 38.25 10.31 73.24
C ALA A 55 36.87 10.99 73.25
N GLN A 56 36.78 12.26 73.67
CA GLN A 56 35.53 13.01 73.61
C GLN A 56 35.09 13.27 72.17
N PHE A 57 36.02 13.57 71.27
CA PHE A 57 35.74 13.77 69.87
C PHE A 57 35.32 12.47 69.18
N ALA A 58 35.95 11.34 69.50
CA ALA A 58 35.53 10.02 69.03
C ALA A 58 34.12 9.65 69.53
N ASN A 59 33.82 9.91 70.81
CA ASN A 59 32.48 9.70 71.37
C ASN A 59 31.44 10.64 70.74
N PHE A 60 31.81 11.88 70.43
CA PHE A 60 30.94 12.78 69.69
C PHE A 60 30.63 12.23 68.30
N LEU A 61 31.65 11.80 67.54
CA LEU A 61 31.48 11.20 66.21
C LEU A 61 30.60 9.94 66.25
N ILE A 62 30.77 9.06 67.25
CA ILE A 62 29.93 7.88 67.45
C ILE A 62 28.46 8.26 67.70
N ASN A 63 28.21 9.34 68.43
CA ASN A 63 26.86 9.80 68.77
C ASN A 63 26.18 10.66 67.69
N GLN A 64 26.89 11.06 66.62
CA GLN A 64 26.28 11.79 65.50
C GLN A 64 25.57 10.86 64.49
N GLY A 65 25.76 9.54 64.58
CA GLY A 65 25.06 8.57 63.73
C GLY A 65 23.60 8.31 64.15
N PHE A 66 22.85 7.57 63.32
CA PHE A 66 21.53 7.07 63.71
C PHE A 66 21.67 6.02 64.83
N GLN A 67 20.93 6.20 65.92
CA GLN A 67 20.90 5.27 67.05
C GLN A 67 19.68 4.36 66.93
N TYR A 68 19.90 3.06 66.73
CA TYR A 68 18.80 2.08 66.62
C TYR A 68 18.23 1.71 68.00
N LEU A 69 16.92 1.85 68.18
CA LEU A 69 16.21 1.64 69.45
C LEU A 69 15.58 0.25 69.60
N GLY A 70 15.28 -0.46 68.50
CA GLY A 70 14.57 -1.74 68.54
C GLY A 70 13.56 -1.90 67.41
N ASP A 71 12.91 -3.06 67.35
CA ASP A 71 11.78 -3.34 66.46
C ASP A 71 10.47 -3.01 67.18
N TYR A 72 9.63 -2.17 66.58
CA TYR A 72 8.37 -1.71 67.16
C TYR A 72 7.40 -2.86 67.43
N ASP A 73 7.37 -3.89 66.59
CA ASP A 73 6.47 -5.04 66.72
C ASP A 73 6.91 -6.06 67.77
N LEU A 74 8.22 -6.16 68.00
CA LEU A 74 8.80 -7.11 68.95
C LEU A 74 9.11 -6.50 70.31
N ASP A 75 9.59 -5.25 70.32
CA ASP A 75 10.18 -4.58 71.47
C ASP A 75 9.32 -3.40 71.99
N GLY A 76 8.19 -3.11 71.34
CA GLY A 76 7.29 -2.01 71.71
C GLY A 76 6.65 -2.17 73.10
N PRO A 77 6.45 -1.09 73.88
CA PRO A 77 6.63 0.33 73.52
C PRO A 77 8.08 0.84 73.61
N LEU A 78 8.50 1.60 72.60
CA LEU A 78 9.83 2.21 72.47
C LEU A 78 9.83 3.67 72.94
N THR A 79 10.83 4.08 73.71
CA THR A 79 11.03 5.49 74.13
C THR A 79 12.08 6.17 73.26
N ILE A 80 11.65 7.20 72.54
CA ILE A 80 12.48 7.98 71.64
C ILE A 80 12.84 9.30 72.33
N GLY A 81 14.11 9.48 72.67
CA GLY A 81 14.62 10.62 73.42
C GLY A 81 15.32 11.68 72.58
N ALA A 82 15.74 11.36 71.35
CA ALA A 82 16.45 12.29 70.48
C ALA A 82 16.08 12.15 68.99
N PRO A 83 16.19 13.23 68.19
CA PRO A 83 15.83 13.20 66.77
C PRO A 83 16.67 12.24 65.89
N ASN A 84 17.88 11.89 66.31
CA ASN A 84 18.77 10.97 65.60
C ASN A 84 18.53 9.49 65.97
N GLN A 85 17.50 9.20 66.78
CA GLN A 85 17.15 7.82 67.12
C GLN A 85 16.15 7.26 66.10
N VAL A 86 16.36 6.00 65.73
CA VAL A 86 15.55 5.28 64.75
C VAL A 86 15.10 3.94 65.32
N PHE A 87 13.97 3.43 64.86
CA PHE A 87 13.48 2.09 65.20
C PHE A 87 12.99 1.40 63.92
N SER A 88 12.81 0.09 63.93
CA SER A 88 12.26 -0.62 62.76
C SER A 88 10.81 -1.02 63.00
N LYS A 89 10.03 -1.12 61.92
CA LYS A 89 8.67 -1.66 61.90
C LYS A 89 8.55 -2.46 60.61
N ASN A 90 8.27 -3.77 60.70
CA ASN A 90 8.26 -4.65 59.53
C ASN A 90 9.51 -4.50 58.62
N GLY A 91 10.69 -4.31 59.23
CA GLY A 91 11.96 -4.13 58.51
C GLY A 91 12.18 -2.75 57.86
N THR A 92 11.26 -1.79 58.01
CA THR A 92 11.45 -0.39 57.59
C THR A 92 11.90 0.46 58.77
N TYR A 93 12.94 1.28 58.60
CA TYR A 93 13.41 2.18 59.64
C TYR A 93 12.60 3.48 59.68
N TRP A 94 12.25 3.93 60.89
CA TRP A 94 11.48 5.13 61.17
C TRP A 94 12.23 6.04 62.13
N ARG A 95 12.05 7.36 61.98
CA ARG A 95 12.58 8.41 62.85
C ARG A 95 11.46 9.35 63.31
N PRO A 96 11.63 10.09 64.41
CA PRO A 96 10.74 11.17 64.81
C PRO A 96 10.41 12.14 63.67
N GLY A 97 9.13 12.47 63.52
CA GLY A 97 8.70 13.60 62.70
C GLY A 97 9.18 14.93 63.29
N PRO A 98 9.28 16.00 62.46
CA PRO A 98 9.83 17.28 62.88
C PRO A 98 9.05 17.95 64.02
N ASP A 99 7.74 17.69 64.10
CA ASP A 99 6.83 18.30 65.08
C ASP A 99 6.59 17.42 66.30
N LEU A 100 7.22 16.25 66.38
CA LEU A 100 7.07 15.35 67.53
C LEU A 100 7.86 15.88 68.73
N VAL A 101 7.15 16.20 69.82
CA VAL A 101 7.78 16.58 71.08
C VAL A 101 8.45 15.34 71.69
N LEU A 102 9.78 15.41 71.85
CA LEU A 102 10.59 14.36 72.48
C LEU A 102 10.90 14.72 73.94
N PRO A 103 11.00 13.74 74.87
CA PRO A 103 10.92 12.30 74.62
C PRO A 103 9.49 11.81 74.38
N TYR A 104 9.33 10.90 73.42
CA TYR A 104 8.05 10.28 73.10
C TYR A 104 8.14 8.76 73.30
N THR A 105 7.20 8.18 74.03
CA THR A 105 7.07 6.71 74.14
C THR A 105 5.92 6.27 73.25
N THR A 106 6.20 5.36 72.30
CA THR A 106 5.19 4.79 71.43
C THR A 106 4.10 4.13 72.25
N VAL A 107 2.85 4.22 71.83
CA VAL A 107 1.72 3.61 72.55
C VAL A 107 1.45 2.17 72.14
N ASN A 108 2.34 1.60 71.31
CA ASN A 108 2.25 0.25 70.74
C ASN A 108 0.94 0.02 69.96
N ASN A 109 0.44 1.08 69.33
CA ASN A 109 -0.67 1.05 68.39
C ASN A 109 -0.25 1.81 67.13
N TRP A 110 0.09 1.07 66.08
CA TRP A 110 0.67 1.64 64.87
C TRP A 110 -0.20 2.72 64.24
N ALA A 111 -1.53 2.55 64.22
CA ALA A 111 -2.44 3.55 63.66
C ALA A 111 -2.40 4.90 64.41
N VAL A 112 -2.00 4.90 65.69
CA VAL A 112 -1.85 6.11 66.51
C VAL A 112 -0.43 6.69 66.42
N ASP A 113 0.56 5.82 66.23
CA ASP A 113 1.98 6.17 66.24
C ASP A 113 2.51 6.55 64.84
N GLU A 114 2.07 5.88 63.77
CA GLU A 114 2.52 6.08 62.39
C GLU A 114 2.52 7.55 61.93
N PRO A 115 1.47 8.37 62.18
CA PRO A 115 1.45 9.75 61.70
C PRO A 115 2.53 10.65 62.33
N LYS A 116 3.20 10.20 63.41
CA LYS A 116 4.20 10.95 64.16
C LYS A 116 5.62 10.69 63.68
N PHE A 117 5.81 9.73 62.77
CA PHE A 117 7.11 9.26 62.33
C PHE A 117 7.29 9.42 60.82
N LEU A 118 8.56 9.52 60.41
CA LEU A 118 8.97 9.55 59.02
C LEU A 118 9.89 8.36 58.76
N VAL A 119 9.83 7.78 57.55
CA VAL A 119 10.78 6.74 57.16
C VAL A 119 12.20 7.33 57.13
N ALA A 120 13.16 6.60 57.69
CA ALA A 120 14.56 6.99 57.76
C ALA A 120 15.39 6.33 56.65
N GLY A 121 16.46 7.02 56.21
CA GLY A 121 17.39 6.51 55.21
C GLY A 121 16.81 6.43 53.79
N ASP A 122 17.17 5.37 53.06
CA ASP A 122 16.76 5.11 51.67
C ASP A 122 15.35 4.50 51.55
N GLY A 123 14.68 4.20 52.66
CA GLY A 123 13.35 3.58 52.69
C GLY A 123 12.27 4.43 52.02
N VAL A 124 12.37 5.77 52.09
CA VAL A 124 11.48 6.70 51.36
C VAL A 124 11.65 6.49 49.85
N LEU A 125 12.89 6.58 49.37
CA LEU A 125 13.20 6.40 47.95
C LEU A 125 12.81 5.00 47.47
N ARG A 126 13.05 3.94 48.25
CA ARG A 126 12.62 2.58 47.91
C ARG A 126 11.10 2.48 47.78
N ASN A 127 10.34 3.05 48.72
CA ASN A 127 8.89 3.06 48.67
C ASN A 127 8.36 3.84 47.46
N GLU A 128 8.97 4.99 47.16
CA GLU A 128 8.63 5.79 45.98
C GLU A 128 8.99 5.09 44.67
N LEU A 129 10.14 4.39 44.60
CA LEU A 129 10.57 3.62 43.44
C LEU A 129 9.67 2.39 43.17
N THR A 130 9.14 1.74 44.21
CA THR A 130 8.21 0.61 44.08
C THR A 130 6.77 1.02 43.76
N SER A 131 6.45 2.31 43.84
CA SER A 131 5.10 2.82 43.59
C SER A 131 4.70 2.68 42.12
N THR A 132 3.44 2.30 41.88
CA THR A 132 2.82 2.31 40.55
C THR A 132 2.17 3.65 40.19
N ALA A 133 2.25 4.65 41.06
CA ALA A 133 1.70 5.98 40.81
C ALA A 133 2.45 6.70 39.68
N LEU A 134 1.73 7.46 38.85
CA LEU A 134 2.27 8.11 37.64
C LEU A 134 3.28 9.25 37.93
N ASP A 135 3.37 9.74 39.16
CA ASP A 135 4.30 10.77 39.63
C ASP A 135 5.49 10.19 40.41
N LYS A 136 5.51 8.88 40.66
CA LYS A 136 6.56 8.15 41.40
C LYS A 136 7.19 7.06 40.52
N GLY A 137 7.94 6.13 41.12
CA GLY A 137 8.55 5.01 40.39
C GLY A 137 9.53 5.49 39.33
N ILE A 138 9.26 5.10 38.08
CA ILE A 138 10.03 5.50 36.89
C ILE A 138 10.14 7.04 36.73
N SER A 139 9.22 7.80 37.34
CA SER A 139 9.22 9.26 37.29
C SER A 139 10.42 9.92 37.97
N LEU A 140 11.06 9.18 38.88
CA LEU A 140 12.17 9.65 39.70
C LEU A 140 13.53 9.40 39.02
N LEU A 141 13.54 8.74 37.85
CA LEU A 141 14.75 8.39 37.10
C LEU A 141 14.87 9.25 35.83
N PRO A 142 15.72 10.29 35.82
CA PRO A 142 15.98 11.08 34.62
C PRO A 142 16.51 10.20 33.47
N GLY A 143 15.93 10.36 32.27
CA GLY A 143 16.35 9.63 31.07
C GLY A 143 15.80 8.21 30.91
N ALA A 144 14.98 7.71 31.86
CA ALA A 144 14.27 6.45 31.66
C ALA A 144 13.19 6.58 30.56
N GLN A 145 12.61 5.47 30.09
CA GLN A 145 11.41 5.50 29.23
C GLN A 145 10.20 5.04 30.06
N ARG A 146 9.08 5.77 29.98
CA ARG A 146 7.83 5.34 30.61
C ARG A 146 7.01 4.47 29.67
N ILE A 147 6.45 3.37 30.17
CA ILE A 147 5.51 2.55 29.40
C ILE A 147 4.09 2.81 29.91
N VAL A 148 3.17 3.15 29.02
CA VAL A 148 1.73 3.30 29.29
C VAL A 148 0.92 2.36 28.41
N SER A 149 -0.22 1.90 28.92
CA SER A 149 -1.03 0.89 28.22
C SER A 149 -1.75 1.44 27.00
N THR A 150 -2.26 2.68 27.06
CA THR A 150 -3.10 3.30 26.01
C THR A 150 -2.84 4.80 25.82
N ILE A 151 -3.33 5.36 24.71
CA ILE A 151 -3.36 6.82 24.49
C ILE A 151 -4.21 7.51 25.56
N ALA A 152 -5.29 6.89 26.02
CA ALA A 152 -6.08 7.42 27.13
C ALA A 152 -5.24 7.58 28.41
N VAL A 153 -4.35 6.63 28.71
CA VAL A 153 -3.42 6.77 29.84
C VAL A 153 -2.36 7.83 29.57
N LEU A 154 -1.81 7.92 28.35
CA LEU A 154 -0.86 8.99 27.98
C LEU A 154 -1.42 10.40 28.29
N ARG A 155 -2.71 10.62 28.02
CA ARG A 155 -3.41 11.89 28.30
C ARG A 155 -3.54 12.24 29.79
N THR A 156 -3.20 11.31 30.69
CA THR A 156 -3.26 11.50 32.14
C THR A 156 -1.87 11.57 32.78
N VAL A 157 -0.80 11.37 32.00
CA VAL A 157 0.58 11.44 32.51
C VAL A 157 0.87 12.85 33.05
N PRO A 158 1.32 12.99 34.31
CA PRO A 158 1.60 14.30 34.92
C PRO A 158 2.52 15.19 34.07
N ALA A 159 2.22 16.48 34.04
CA ALA A 159 2.95 17.47 33.25
C ALA A 159 4.36 17.75 33.81
N THR A 160 4.51 17.69 35.13
CA THR A 160 5.76 17.94 35.86
C THR A 160 6.39 16.64 36.34
N GLY A 161 7.71 16.54 36.21
CA GLY A 161 8.44 15.31 36.50
C GLY A 161 8.19 14.20 35.46
N GLY A 162 8.99 13.15 35.53
CA GLY A 162 8.92 12.00 34.63
C GLY A 162 9.72 12.14 33.32
N PRO A 163 9.90 11.02 32.60
CA PRO A 163 10.78 10.97 31.45
C PRO A 163 10.23 11.68 30.21
N ASP A 164 11.14 12.17 29.37
CA ASP A 164 10.82 12.84 28.10
C ASP A 164 10.31 11.86 27.03
N GLU A 165 10.49 10.56 27.23
CA GLU A 165 10.04 9.53 26.30
C GLU A 165 8.99 8.60 26.93
N VAL A 166 7.89 8.43 26.20
CA VAL A 166 6.79 7.57 26.62
C VAL A 166 6.46 6.57 25.52
N LYS A 167 6.52 5.28 25.84
CA LYS A 167 6.06 4.20 24.98
C LYS A 167 4.62 3.83 25.30
N VAL A 168 3.77 3.86 24.29
CA VAL A 168 2.38 3.47 24.34
C VAL A 168 2.26 2.06 23.75
N VAL A 169 1.82 1.09 24.56
CA VAL A 169 1.76 -0.32 24.13
C VAL A 169 0.71 -0.52 23.04
N ARG A 170 -0.48 0.07 23.21
CA ARG A 170 -1.64 -0.03 22.31
C ARG A 170 -2.32 1.32 22.18
N TYR A 171 -3.07 1.57 21.11
CA TYR A 171 -3.85 2.81 21.04
C TYR A 171 -4.96 2.86 22.10
N GLN A 172 -5.74 1.78 22.18
CA GLN A 172 -6.88 1.61 23.07
C GLN A 172 -6.94 0.20 23.68
N THR A 173 -7.70 0.05 24.76
CA THR A 173 -7.87 -1.24 25.44
C THR A 173 -8.47 -2.28 24.49
N GLY A 174 -7.89 -3.48 24.47
CA GLY A 174 -8.29 -4.56 23.56
C GLY A 174 -7.73 -4.45 22.14
N GLY A 175 -7.13 -3.30 21.76
CA GLY A 175 -6.53 -3.13 20.44
C GLY A 175 -5.21 -3.90 20.23
N PRO A 176 -4.72 -3.97 18.98
CA PRO A 176 -3.43 -4.58 18.67
C PRO A 176 -2.27 -3.80 19.30
N VAL A 177 -1.19 -4.52 19.60
CA VAL A 177 0.06 -3.92 20.11
C VAL A 177 0.72 -3.13 18.99
N CYS A 178 0.85 -1.82 19.17
CA CYS A 178 1.48 -0.92 18.20
C CYS A 178 2.86 -0.41 18.67
N ASN A 179 3.13 -0.43 19.98
CA ASN A 179 4.41 0.01 20.55
C ASN A 179 4.86 1.40 20.06
N SER A 180 3.92 2.33 19.92
CA SER A 180 4.21 3.70 19.49
C SER A 180 5.01 4.44 20.56
N GLU A 181 6.05 5.16 20.16
CA GLU A 181 6.86 5.97 21.07
C GLU A 181 6.58 7.46 20.86
N TYR A 182 6.49 8.21 21.94
CA TYR A 182 6.21 9.64 21.93
C TYR A 182 7.28 10.39 22.70
N PHE A 183 7.67 11.56 22.18
CA PHE A 183 8.53 12.52 22.85
C PHE A 183 7.69 13.64 23.46
N LYS A 184 7.97 13.95 24.73
CA LYS A 184 7.33 15.01 25.51
C LYS A 184 7.94 16.36 25.14
N ASN A 185 7.11 17.30 24.71
CA ASN A 185 7.49 18.68 24.47
C ASN A 185 6.62 19.61 25.34
N THR A 186 7.25 20.22 26.34
CA THR A 186 6.58 21.16 27.26
C THR A 186 6.61 22.60 26.75
N SER A 187 7.39 22.89 25.71
CA SER A 187 7.55 24.24 25.15
C SER A 187 6.52 24.54 24.05
N ASP A 188 6.07 23.53 23.31
CA ASP A 188 5.01 23.69 22.33
C ASP A 188 3.65 23.70 23.04
N ILE A 189 2.94 24.83 22.97
CA ILE A 189 1.59 25.02 23.51
C ILE A 189 0.54 25.29 22.41
N THR A 190 0.93 25.23 21.13
CA THR A 190 0.10 25.68 20.00
C THR A 190 -0.39 24.53 19.13
N THR A 191 0.42 23.49 18.92
CA THR A 191 0.07 22.35 18.07
C THR A 191 -1.19 21.64 18.60
N ALA A 192 -2.22 21.49 17.79
CA ALA A 192 -3.45 20.83 18.24
C ALA A 192 -3.23 19.33 18.52
N ASP A 193 -4.12 18.76 19.33
CA ASP A 193 -4.24 17.31 19.44
C ASP A 193 -4.90 16.75 18.18
N ASP A 194 -4.25 15.79 17.52
CA ASP A 194 -4.79 15.11 16.33
C ASP A 194 -5.18 13.65 16.61
N GLY A 195 -5.08 13.22 17.87
CA GLY A 195 -5.40 11.87 18.31
C GLY A 195 -4.47 10.79 17.75
N PHE A 196 -3.33 11.14 17.13
CA PHE A 196 -2.40 10.19 16.54
C PHE A 196 -0.93 10.61 16.67
N ARG A 197 -0.48 11.63 15.91
CA ARG A 197 0.89 12.12 15.96
C ARG A 197 1.11 13.04 17.14
N ASN A 198 0.14 13.87 17.46
CA ASN A 198 0.21 14.90 18.48
C ASN A 198 -0.87 14.63 19.52
N ILE A 199 -0.44 14.28 20.73
CA ILE A 199 -1.33 14.00 21.86
C ILE A 199 -1.10 15.05 22.94
N ARG A 200 -2.15 15.74 23.37
CA ARG A 200 -2.16 16.69 24.46
C ARG A 200 -2.49 15.98 25.77
N GLY A 201 -1.56 16.12 26.72
CA GLY A 201 -1.72 15.66 28.10
C GLY A 201 -2.24 16.77 29.03
N PRO A 202 -2.18 16.54 30.35
CA PRO A 202 -2.57 17.52 31.35
C PRO A 202 -1.72 18.80 31.25
N ALA A 203 -2.29 19.93 31.65
CA ALA A 203 -1.66 21.27 31.57
C ALA A 203 -1.13 21.64 30.16
N GLY A 204 -1.64 21.00 29.10
CA GLY A 204 -1.31 21.32 27.72
C GLY A 204 0.03 20.77 27.24
N VAL A 205 0.67 19.82 27.93
CA VAL A 205 1.92 19.20 27.43
C VAL A 205 1.67 18.47 26.11
N LEU A 206 2.56 18.65 25.14
CA LEU A 206 2.52 17.93 23.87
C LEU A 206 3.32 16.63 23.95
N TYR A 207 2.77 15.55 23.41
CA TYR A 207 3.48 14.32 23.12
C TYR A 207 3.45 14.10 21.60
N THR A 208 4.62 14.13 20.96
CA THR A 208 4.76 13.95 19.51
C THR A 208 5.31 12.57 19.18
N LEU A 209 4.66 11.86 18.26
CA LEU A 209 5.05 10.52 17.81
C LEU A 209 6.47 10.54 17.23
N LYS A 210 7.36 9.72 17.80
CA LYS A 210 8.69 9.43 17.24
C LYS A 210 8.50 8.52 16.03
N THR A 211 8.98 8.96 14.89
CA THR A 211 8.83 8.24 13.63
C THR A 211 9.99 8.53 12.68
N THR A 212 10.33 7.56 11.85
CA THR A 212 11.25 7.69 10.72
C THR A 212 10.51 8.01 9.40
N GLY A 213 9.32 8.60 9.50
CA GLY A 213 8.42 8.85 8.36
C GLY A 213 7.46 7.68 8.06
N TRP A 214 7.38 6.69 8.94
CA TRP A 214 6.50 5.52 8.82
C TRP A 214 5.67 5.32 10.08
N ALA A 215 4.44 4.86 9.92
CA ALA A 215 3.60 4.42 11.03
C ALA A 215 2.63 3.31 10.57
N THR A 216 2.08 2.59 11.54
CA THR A 216 1.08 1.54 11.30
C THR A 216 -0.32 2.08 11.56
N LEU A 217 -1.34 1.52 10.91
CA LEU A 217 -2.72 1.97 11.15
C LEU A 217 -3.19 1.77 12.61
N PRO A 218 -2.79 0.69 13.31
CA PRO A 218 -2.96 0.55 14.76
C PRO A 218 -2.44 1.72 15.60
N ALA A 219 -1.36 2.38 15.18
CA ALA A 219 -0.86 3.55 15.89
C ALA A 219 -1.85 4.74 15.81
N ALA A 220 -2.71 4.79 14.79
CA ALA A 220 -3.82 5.74 14.65
C ALA A 220 -5.16 5.22 15.21
N GLY A 221 -5.16 4.05 15.83
CA GLY A 221 -6.30 3.49 16.56
C GLY A 221 -7.11 2.43 15.84
N ALA A 222 -6.63 1.88 14.73
CA ALA A 222 -7.30 0.74 14.08
C ALA A 222 -7.18 -0.53 14.93
N MET A 223 -8.23 -1.33 14.94
CA MET A 223 -8.25 -2.66 15.55
C MET A 223 -7.64 -3.73 14.65
N MET A 224 -7.74 -3.58 13.32
CA MET A 224 -7.15 -4.51 12.33
C MET A 224 -7.61 -5.97 12.49
N ASP A 225 -8.82 -6.19 13.01
CA ASP A 225 -9.42 -7.50 13.29
C ASP A 225 -10.40 -7.98 12.19
N GLY A 226 -10.71 -7.12 11.22
CA GLY A 226 -11.68 -7.36 10.17
C GLY A 226 -13.15 -7.35 10.63
N VAL A 227 -13.42 -6.85 11.83
CA VAL A 227 -14.77 -6.86 12.44
C VAL A 227 -15.13 -5.51 13.04
N THR A 228 -14.15 -4.82 13.61
CA THR A 228 -14.31 -3.46 14.10
C THR A 228 -14.17 -2.47 12.95
N ASP A 229 -14.97 -1.41 12.98
CA ASP A 229 -14.92 -0.35 11.99
C ASP A 229 -13.72 0.58 12.26
N ASP A 230 -12.75 0.55 11.35
CA ASP A 230 -11.49 1.29 11.44
C ASP A 230 -11.52 2.62 10.66
N ALA A 231 -12.69 3.06 10.15
CA ALA A 231 -12.79 4.25 9.31
C ALA A 231 -12.18 5.51 9.94
N GLU A 232 -12.42 5.75 11.24
CA GLU A 232 -11.84 6.92 11.92
C GLU A 232 -10.32 6.84 12.07
N ALA A 233 -9.75 5.64 12.20
CA ALA A 233 -8.31 5.45 12.27
C ALA A 233 -7.64 5.78 10.93
N TRP A 234 -8.30 5.42 9.82
CA TRP A 234 -7.91 5.85 8.49
C TRP A 234 -7.98 7.36 8.31
N GLU A 235 -9.03 8.03 8.77
CA GLU A 235 -9.16 9.50 8.70
C GLU A 235 -8.03 10.20 9.48
N ARG A 236 -7.74 9.75 10.71
CA ARG A 236 -6.61 10.24 11.51
C ARG A 236 -5.26 10.02 10.83
N PHE A 237 -5.05 8.84 10.24
CA PHE A 237 -3.81 8.53 9.53
C PHE A 237 -3.67 9.34 8.23
N ALA A 238 -4.76 9.49 7.47
CA ALA A 238 -4.83 10.21 6.21
C ALA A 238 -4.48 11.70 6.38
N ALA A 239 -4.88 12.29 7.51
CA ALA A 239 -4.53 13.66 7.89
C ALA A 239 -3.03 13.87 8.21
N SER A 240 -2.27 12.79 8.39
CA SER A 240 -0.82 12.84 8.57
C SER A 240 -0.05 12.85 7.24
N ASP A 241 1.24 13.17 7.32
CA ASP A 241 2.23 13.13 6.25
C ASP A 241 3.01 11.79 6.16
N LEU A 242 2.65 10.79 6.98
CA LEU A 242 3.45 9.58 7.15
C LEU A 242 3.17 8.52 6.09
N ASN A 243 4.16 7.67 5.83
CA ASN A 243 3.99 6.44 5.05
C ASN A 243 3.30 5.36 5.90
N LEU A 244 2.43 4.56 5.28
CA LEU A 244 1.66 3.51 5.95
C LEU A 244 2.34 2.15 5.83
N ALA A 245 2.74 1.60 6.96
CA ALA A 245 3.09 0.18 7.11
C ALA A 245 1.85 -0.60 7.52
N GLY A 246 1.20 -1.25 6.56
CA GLY A 246 -0.06 -1.96 6.75
C GLY A 246 0.14 -3.45 7.04
N TYR A 247 -0.67 -4.01 7.93
CA TYR A 247 -0.76 -5.45 8.22
C TYR A 247 -2.11 -5.76 8.86
N GLY A 248 -2.61 -6.98 8.70
CA GLY A 248 -3.91 -7.39 9.24
C GLY A 248 -5.08 -6.92 8.38
N SER A 249 -6.28 -6.98 8.95
CA SER A 249 -7.54 -6.80 8.22
C SER A 249 -8.29 -5.58 8.74
N SER A 250 -8.42 -4.54 7.92
CA SER A 250 -9.19 -3.34 8.25
C SER A 250 -10.58 -3.41 7.63
N MET A 251 -11.63 -3.15 8.41
CA MET A 251 -12.99 -3.02 7.89
C MET A 251 -13.46 -1.56 8.01
N THR A 252 -14.15 -1.03 7.00
CA THR A 252 -14.60 0.38 7.02
C THR A 252 -16.06 0.55 6.64
N SER A 253 -16.80 1.37 7.38
CA SER A 253 -18.21 1.69 7.07
C SER A 253 -18.41 2.72 5.95
N ARG A 254 -17.33 3.35 5.49
CA ARG A 254 -17.35 4.44 4.51
C ARG A 254 -16.09 4.40 3.63
N MET A 255 -16.09 5.22 2.59
CA MET A 255 -14.93 5.42 1.72
C MET A 255 -13.70 5.87 2.51
N ILE A 256 -12.56 5.27 2.23
CA ILE A 256 -11.26 5.76 2.70
C ILE A 256 -10.68 6.70 1.66
N LEU A 257 -10.48 7.96 2.06
CA LEU A 257 -9.77 8.96 1.28
C LEU A 257 -8.33 9.08 1.81
N PHE A 258 -7.34 8.71 0.99
CA PHE A 258 -5.94 8.81 1.34
C PHE A 258 -5.25 9.89 0.49
N PRO A 259 -5.04 11.11 1.01
CA PRO A 259 -4.40 12.19 0.27
C PRO A 259 -2.89 11.96 0.16
N SER A 260 -2.31 12.31 -0.99
CA SER A 260 -0.86 12.26 -1.22
C SER A 260 -0.41 13.47 -2.05
N PRO A 261 -0.53 14.71 -1.53
CA PRO A 261 -0.08 15.91 -2.24
C PRO A 261 1.45 15.94 -2.45
N THR A 262 2.17 15.16 -1.64
CA THR A 262 3.59 14.83 -1.79
C THR A 262 3.73 13.29 -1.87
N PRO A 263 4.89 12.77 -2.31
CA PRO A 263 5.11 11.33 -2.39
C PRO A 263 4.90 10.64 -1.04
N ARG A 264 3.97 9.68 -1.00
CA ARG A 264 3.72 8.78 0.14
C ARG A 264 3.71 7.35 -0.33
N THR A 265 3.95 6.43 0.59
CA THR A 265 3.92 4.99 0.34
C THR A 265 2.94 4.31 1.29
N ILE A 266 2.12 3.41 0.75
CA ILE A 266 1.39 2.38 1.48
C ILE A 266 2.06 1.05 1.18
N ARG A 267 2.56 0.36 2.20
CA ARG A 267 3.21 -0.93 2.05
C ARG A 267 2.57 -1.96 2.97
N GLY A 268 1.94 -2.97 2.38
CA GLY A 268 1.55 -4.17 3.08
C GLY A 268 2.77 -5.02 3.43
N ILE A 269 2.94 -5.29 4.72
CA ILE A 269 4.01 -6.14 5.24
C ILE A 269 3.53 -7.61 5.20
N ASN A 270 4.42 -8.53 4.77
CA ASN A 270 4.15 -9.96 4.68
C ASN A 270 2.89 -10.32 3.85
N ASN A 271 2.52 -9.51 2.85
CA ASN A 271 1.30 -9.65 2.04
C ASN A 271 0.00 -9.76 2.87
N GLY A 272 0.00 -9.21 4.09
CA GLY A 272 -1.08 -9.38 5.05
C GLY A 272 -2.01 -8.19 5.20
N PHE A 273 -1.90 -7.15 4.38
CA PHE A 273 -2.70 -5.92 4.56
C PHE A 273 -3.95 -5.93 3.69
N LYS A 274 -5.11 -6.00 4.37
CA LYS A 274 -6.42 -6.06 3.74
C LYS A 274 -7.28 -4.89 4.18
N LEU A 275 -8.05 -4.34 3.25
CA LEU A 275 -9.11 -3.39 3.51
C LEU A 275 -10.41 -3.94 2.91
N PHE A 276 -11.49 -3.92 3.67
CA PHE A 276 -12.78 -4.27 3.10
C PHE A 276 -13.94 -3.42 3.62
N SER A 277 -14.91 -3.22 2.75
CA SER A 277 -16.11 -2.45 3.10
C SER A 277 -17.02 -3.27 4.01
N LYS A 278 -17.58 -2.62 5.03
CA LYS A 278 -18.57 -3.20 5.94
C LYS A 278 -19.86 -3.58 5.20
N ALA A 279 -20.50 -4.67 5.62
CA ALA A 279 -21.80 -5.07 5.09
C ALA A 279 -22.87 -4.00 5.37
N ASN A 280 -23.90 -3.93 4.51
CA ASN A 280 -25.03 -3.00 4.63
C ASN A 280 -24.66 -1.50 4.70
N THR A 281 -23.56 -1.08 4.04
CA THR A 281 -23.19 0.35 3.93
C THR A 281 -23.21 0.84 2.48
N ASP A 282 -23.49 2.13 2.29
CA ASP A 282 -23.56 2.77 0.97
C ASP A 282 -22.39 3.74 0.77
N HIS A 283 -21.48 3.38 -0.14
CA HIS A 283 -20.35 4.19 -0.58
C HIS A 283 -19.74 3.58 -1.84
N GLU A 284 -19.45 4.42 -2.83
CA GLU A 284 -18.95 3.98 -4.15
C GLU A 284 -17.56 3.34 -4.04
N THR A 285 -16.57 4.10 -3.59
CA THR A 285 -15.18 3.64 -3.55
C THR A 285 -14.79 3.13 -2.16
N THR A 286 -14.09 2.00 -2.07
CA THR A 286 -13.56 1.48 -0.79
C THR A 286 -12.29 2.24 -0.39
N PHE A 287 -11.32 2.34 -1.30
CA PHE A 287 -10.13 3.17 -1.14
C PHE A 287 -9.96 4.11 -2.32
N ARG A 288 -9.79 5.40 -2.04
CA ARG A 288 -9.57 6.44 -3.04
C ARG A 288 -8.42 7.35 -2.68
N SER A 289 -7.61 7.70 -3.68
CA SER A 289 -6.74 8.87 -3.63
C SER A 289 -7.07 9.80 -4.79
N VAL A 290 -7.14 11.11 -4.52
CA VAL A 290 -7.53 12.14 -5.50
C VAL A 290 -6.38 13.12 -5.68
N ASN A 291 -5.98 13.33 -6.93
CA ASN A 291 -4.81 14.13 -7.31
C ASN A 291 -3.51 13.76 -6.57
N PRO A 292 -3.18 12.47 -6.32
CA PRO A 292 -1.93 12.14 -5.68
C PRO A 292 -0.72 12.42 -6.58
N VAL A 293 0.40 12.77 -5.95
CA VAL A 293 1.70 12.94 -6.59
C VAL A 293 2.68 11.97 -5.97
N GLY A 294 3.23 11.04 -6.75
CA GLY A 294 4.24 10.10 -6.26
C GLY A 294 3.71 9.02 -5.30
N LEU A 295 2.40 8.75 -5.28
CA LEU A 295 1.82 7.75 -4.39
C LEU A 295 2.20 6.33 -4.87
N THR A 296 2.85 5.59 -3.98
CA THR A 296 3.19 4.18 -4.21
C THR A 296 2.35 3.30 -3.29
N ILE A 297 1.70 2.27 -3.84
CA ILE A 297 0.92 1.29 -3.08
C ILE A 297 1.46 -0.10 -3.40
N GLU A 298 1.88 -0.83 -2.37
CA GLU A 298 2.50 -2.16 -2.47
C GLU A 298 1.77 -3.16 -1.58
N ASN A 299 1.47 -4.35 -2.11
CA ASN A 299 0.92 -5.48 -1.36
C ASN A 299 -0.39 -5.16 -0.60
N PHE A 300 -1.34 -4.53 -1.28
CA PHE A 300 -2.60 -4.08 -0.68
C PHE A 300 -3.80 -4.77 -1.31
N ASP A 301 -4.61 -5.45 -0.50
CA ASP A 301 -5.78 -6.21 -0.93
C ASP A 301 -7.06 -5.49 -0.49
N VAL A 302 -7.82 -5.00 -1.46
CA VAL A 302 -9.04 -4.21 -1.26
C VAL A 302 -10.26 -4.97 -1.77
N ASP A 303 -11.19 -5.24 -0.87
CA ASP A 303 -12.42 -5.95 -1.14
C ASP A 303 -13.62 -5.01 -0.96
N ALA A 304 -14.33 -4.71 -2.04
CA ALA A 304 -15.48 -3.81 -1.99
C ALA A 304 -16.69 -4.43 -1.29
N ASN A 305 -16.66 -5.75 -1.04
CA ASN A 305 -17.68 -6.52 -0.33
C ASN A 305 -19.10 -6.26 -0.85
N SER A 306 -19.23 -6.01 -2.16
CA SER A 306 -20.44 -5.44 -2.74
C SER A 306 -21.66 -6.36 -2.63
N PHE A 307 -21.45 -7.68 -2.66
CA PHE A 307 -22.52 -8.68 -2.51
C PHE A 307 -23.22 -8.59 -1.15
N ASN A 308 -22.49 -8.27 -0.07
CA ASN A 308 -23.05 -8.05 1.26
C ASN A 308 -23.56 -6.60 1.47
N ARG A 309 -23.53 -5.78 0.42
CA ARG A 309 -23.95 -4.38 0.41
C ARG A 309 -25.03 -4.10 -0.63
N THR A 310 -25.41 -5.08 -1.45
CA THR A 310 -26.30 -4.88 -2.61
C THR A 310 -27.65 -4.27 -2.24
N GLY A 311 -28.19 -4.60 -1.06
CA GLY A 311 -29.45 -4.00 -0.56
C GLY A 311 -29.34 -2.54 -0.09
N ALA A 312 -28.13 -2.03 0.14
CA ALA A 312 -27.87 -0.67 0.57
C ALA A 312 -27.27 0.22 -0.53
N LEU A 313 -26.56 -0.37 -1.50
CA LEU A 313 -25.82 0.37 -2.54
C LEU A 313 -26.75 1.14 -3.48
N THR A 314 -26.62 2.47 -3.49
CA THR A 314 -27.30 3.36 -4.45
C THR A 314 -26.44 3.66 -5.68
N THR A 315 -25.14 3.36 -5.60
CA THR A 315 -24.14 3.62 -6.63
C THR A 315 -23.44 2.34 -7.08
N ARG A 316 -22.54 2.43 -8.06
CA ARG A 316 -21.59 1.36 -8.37
C ARG A 316 -20.59 1.20 -7.23
N THR A 317 -19.71 0.20 -7.30
CA THR A 317 -18.56 0.14 -6.41
C THR A 317 -17.23 0.13 -7.13
N ILE A 318 -16.23 0.76 -6.52
CA ILE A 318 -14.82 0.69 -6.91
C ILE A 318 -14.01 0.18 -5.72
N ALA A 319 -13.16 -0.83 -5.89
CA ALA A 319 -12.35 -1.31 -4.76
C ALA A 319 -11.18 -0.36 -4.50
N LEU A 320 -10.30 -0.16 -5.48
CA LEU A 320 -9.10 0.67 -5.36
C LEU A 320 -9.02 1.71 -6.49
N GLU A 321 -9.03 2.99 -6.15
CA GLU A 321 -9.00 4.09 -7.11
C GLU A 321 -7.86 5.08 -6.86
N ILE A 322 -7.07 5.34 -7.91
CA ILE A 322 -6.21 6.52 -8.04
C ILE A 322 -6.84 7.43 -9.08
N SER A 323 -7.45 8.53 -8.63
CA SER A 323 -8.12 9.51 -9.48
C SER A 323 -7.18 10.68 -9.75
N SER A 324 -6.92 10.97 -11.02
CA SER A 324 -6.14 12.13 -11.49
C SER A 324 -4.72 12.17 -10.92
N GLY A 325 -4.10 11.01 -10.70
CA GLY A 325 -2.77 10.90 -10.12
C GLY A 325 -1.65 11.31 -11.09
N THR A 326 -0.51 11.68 -10.53
CA THR A 326 0.73 11.93 -11.28
C THR A 326 1.85 11.09 -10.67
N ASP A 327 2.59 10.35 -11.50
CA ASP A 327 3.75 9.55 -11.09
C ASP A 327 3.43 8.54 -9.97
N CYS A 328 2.30 7.86 -10.09
CA CYS A 328 1.81 6.91 -9.08
C CYS A 328 2.04 5.46 -9.54
N GLN A 329 2.22 4.56 -8.57
CA GLN A 329 2.48 3.14 -8.84
C GLN A 329 1.68 2.26 -7.89
N LEU A 330 0.94 1.29 -8.45
CA LEU A 330 0.38 0.17 -7.71
C LEU A 330 1.18 -1.08 -8.04
N THR A 331 1.64 -1.82 -7.02
CA THR A 331 2.41 -3.05 -7.19
C THR A 331 1.84 -4.16 -6.33
N ASN A 332 1.52 -5.30 -6.94
CA ASN A 332 0.98 -6.46 -6.24
C ASN A 332 -0.27 -6.11 -5.41
N CYS A 333 -1.12 -5.22 -5.93
CA CYS A 333 -2.39 -4.87 -5.31
C CYS A 333 -3.52 -5.78 -5.83
N ILE A 334 -4.51 -6.04 -4.99
CA ILE A 334 -5.68 -6.84 -5.34
C ILE A 334 -6.92 -5.96 -5.17
N GLY A 335 -7.77 -5.90 -6.20
CA GLY A 335 -9.12 -5.32 -6.12
C GLY A 335 -10.15 -6.41 -6.41
N ARG A 336 -11.24 -6.48 -5.64
CA ARG A 336 -12.24 -7.55 -5.84
C ARG A 336 -13.64 -7.25 -5.33
N ASN A 337 -14.56 -8.11 -5.75
CA ASN A 337 -15.96 -8.19 -5.31
C ASN A 337 -16.68 -6.84 -5.44
N VAL A 338 -16.54 -6.22 -6.60
CA VAL A 338 -17.22 -4.97 -6.98
C VAL A 338 -18.51 -5.28 -7.74
N ILE A 339 -19.41 -4.30 -7.85
CA ILE A 339 -20.66 -4.40 -8.62
C ILE A 339 -20.95 -3.10 -9.37
N GLY A 340 -21.55 -3.21 -10.56
CA GLY A 340 -22.05 -2.06 -11.32
C GLY A 340 -23.13 -1.28 -10.59
N GLY A 341 -23.37 -0.04 -10.98
CA GLY A 341 -24.41 0.81 -10.42
C GLY A 341 -25.80 0.44 -10.95
N PRO A 342 -26.87 0.82 -10.24
CA PRO A 342 -28.25 0.55 -10.67
C PRO A 342 -28.63 1.30 -11.97
N THR A 343 -27.88 2.35 -12.34
CA THR A 343 -28.08 3.16 -13.55
C THR A 343 -27.20 2.71 -14.73
N GLY A 344 -26.59 1.52 -14.65
CA GLY A 344 -25.81 0.93 -15.74
C GLY A 344 -24.35 1.36 -15.84
N ILE A 345 -23.85 2.16 -14.90
CA ILE A 345 -22.42 2.51 -14.83
C ILE A 345 -21.64 1.30 -14.29
N PRO A 346 -20.60 0.78 -14.97
CA PRO A 346 -19.87 -0.39 -14.51
C PRO A 346 -19.07 -0.09 -13.25
N GLY A 347 -18.99 -1.08 -12.35
CA GLY A 347 -18.07 -1.07 -11.21
C GLY A 347 -16.64 -1.33 -11.67
N VAL A 348 -15.64 -1.15 -10.81
CA VAL A 348 -14.23 -1.38 -11.20
C VAL A 348 -13.41 -1.94 -10.04
N CYS A 349 -12.66 -3.03 -10.26
CA CYS A 349 -11.78 -3.55 -9.22
C CYS A 349 -10.61 -2.59 -8.94
N ILE A 350 -9.84 -2.23 -9.96
CA ILE A 350 -8.71 -1.29 -9.84
C ILE A 350 -8.83 -0.20 -10.92
N ALA A 351 -8.91 1.06 -10.50
CA ALA A 351 -9.10 2.21 -11.38
C ALA A 351 -7.94 3.22 -11.28
N THR A 352 -7.39 3.62 -12.43
CA THR A 352 -6.48 4.77 -12.60
C THR A 352 -7.20 5.85 -13.42
N SER A 353 -8.21 6.45 -12.79
CA SER A 353 -9.24 7.29 -13.41
C SER A 353 -8.84 8.79 -13.48
N GLY A 354 -9.69 9.62 -14.10
CA GLY A 354 -9.64 11.08 -13.94
C GLY A 354 -8.53 11.81 -14.70
N SER A 355 -8.06 11.29 -15.83
CA SER A 355 -7.05 11.95 -16.68
C SER A 355 -5.68 12.13 -16.00
N GLY A 356 -5.23 11.12 -15.26
CA GLY A 356 -3.90 11.11 -14.63
C GLY A 356 -2.74 11.03 -15.63
N LEU A 357 -1.51 11.10 -15.12
CA LEU A 357 -0.27 11.05 -15.88
C LEU A 357 0.70 10.06 -15.24
N ARG A 358 1.10 9.01 -15.98
CA ARG A 358 2.02 7.96 -15.50
C ARG A 358 1.52 7.32 -14.18
N VAL A 359 0.28 6.82 -14.21
CA VAL A 359 -0.33 6.08 -13.09
C VAL A 359 -0.30 4.60 -13.45
N ASN A 360 0.71 3.91 -12.95
CA ASN A 360 1.08 2.58 -13.40
C ASN A 360 0.52 1.49 -12.49
N THR A 361 0.30 0.31 -13.07
CA THR A 361 0.01 -0.91 -12.31
C THR A 361 1.02 -2.00 -12.68
N ARG A 362 1.42 -2.80 -11.69
CA ARG A 362 2.36 -3.90 -11.88
C ARG A 362 1.97 -5.10 -11.03
N GLN A 363 1.81 -6.26 -11.65
CA GLN A 363 1.48 -7.51 -10.94
C GLN A 363 0.19 -7.40 -10.10
N CYS A 364 -0.72 -6.50 -10.47
CA CYS A 364 -1.98 -6.33 -9.78
C CYS A 364 -3.00 -7.37 -10.23
N LYS A 365 -3.99 -7.64 -9.39
CA LYS A 365 -5.02 -8.64 -9.65
C LYS A 365 -6.43 -8.08 -9.45
N ALA A 366 -7.32 -8.41 -10.36
CA ALA A 366 -8.74 -8.06 -10.30
C ALA A 366 -9.59 -9.34 -10.30
N PHE A 367 -10.48 -9.48 -9.32
CA PHE A 367 -11.31 -10.69 -9.17
C PHE A 367 -12.79 -10.36 -8.95
N ASN A 368 -13.66 -11.17 -9.56
CA ASN A 368 -15.11 -11.16 -9.31
C ASN A 368 -15.71 -9.76 -9.49
N GLY A 369 -15.53 -9.22 -10.70
CA GLY A 369 -16.11 -7.94 -11.08
C GLY A 369 -17.57 -8.10 -11.49
N GLY A 370 -18.51 -7.73 -10.63
CA GLY A 370 -19.92 -7.54 -10.99
C GLY A 370 -20.71 -8.82 -11.19
N THR A 371 -21.90 -8.64 -11.76
CA THR A 371 -22.82 -9.72 -12.18
C THR A 371 -23.29 -9.46 -13.61
N ALA A 372 -24.06 -10.38 -14.20
CA ALA A 372 -24.63 -10.19 -15.53
C ALA A 372 -25.55 -8.95 -15.61
N GLU A 373 -26.26 -8.63 -14.53
CA GLU A 373 -27.20 -7.51 -14.45
C GLU A 373 -26.52 -6.20 -14.07
N ARG A 374 -25.41 -6.28 -13.31
CA ARG A 374 -24.66 -5.12 -12.80
C ARG A 374 -23.17 -5.34 -13.07
N PRO A 375 -22.75 -5.20 -14.34
CA PRO A 375 -21.42 -5.58 -14.79
C PRO A 375 -20.34 -4.67 -14.19
N ALA A 376 -19.11 -5.17 -14.13
CA ALA A 376 -17.98 -4.41 -13.63
C ALA A 376 -16.67 -4.85 -14.28
N ASP A 377 -15.77 -3.89 -14.44
CA ASP A 377 -14.45 -4.07 -15.01
C ASP A 377 -13.46 -4.61 -13.98
N GLY A 378 -12.44 -5.32 -14.48
CA GLY A 378 -11.26 -5.66 -13.69
C GLY A 378 -10.38 -4.43 -13.50
N PHE A 379 -9.77 -3.96 -14.58
CA PHE A 379 -8.93 -2.76 -14.59
C PHE A 379 -9.54 -1.67 -15.46
N PHE A 380 -9.51 -0.43 -14.99
CA PHE A 380 -9.86 0.76 -15.77
C PHE A 380 -8.72 1.75 -15.76
N CYS A 381 -8.20 2.10 -16.94
CA CYS A 381 -7.12 3.07 -17.11
C CYS A 381 -7.58 4.22 -17.99
N SER A 382 -7.67 5.43 -17.42
CA SER A 382 -7.84 6.68 -18.16
C SER A 382 -6.73 7.69 -17.87
N SER A 383 -5.59 7.20 -17.41
CA SER A 383 -4.37 8.00 -17.20
C SER A 383 -3.46 7.87 -18.43
N SER A 384 -2.93 8.97 -18.94
CA SER A 384 -2.03 8.98 -20.10
C SER A 384 -0.59 8.60 -19.72
N TYR A 385 0.19 8.10 -20.68
CA TYR A 385 1.58 7.64 -20.49
C TYR A 385 1.72 6.58 -19.40
N SER A 386 0.68 5.77 -19.19
CA SER A 386 0.62 4.79 -18.12
C SER A 386 0.93 3.40 -18.64
N THR A 387 1.69 2.65 -17.86
CA THR A 387 2.12 1.28 -18.16
C THR A 387 1.47 0.33 -17.15
N ASN A 388 0.75 -0.66 -17.66
CA ASN A 388 0.03 -1.64 -16.85
C ASN A 388 0.58 -3.04 -17.16
N THR A 389 1.41 -3.58 -16.27
CA THR A 389 2.31 -4.71 -16.57
C THR A 389 2.02 -5.93 -15.72
N ASP A 390 2.05 -7.11 -16.33
CA ASP A 390 1.92 -8.41 -15.66
C ASP A 390 0.65 -8.54 -14.80
N ASN A 391 -0.44 -7.90 -15.22
CA ASN A 391 -1.70 -7.89 -14.49
C ASN A 391 -2.57 -9.10 -14.79
N TYR A 392 -3.46 -9.44 -13.86
CA TYR A 392 -4.36 -10.58 -13.98
C TYR A 392 -5.80 -10.20 -13.65
N ALA A 393 -6.74 -10.47 -14.55
CA ALA A 393 -8.18 -10.27 -14.34
C ALA A 393 -8.92 -11.60 -14.47
N GLU A 394 -9.86 -11.87 -13.56
CA GLU A 394 -10.66 -13.09 -13.60
C GLU A 394 -12.10 -12.87 -13.10
N ASN A 395 -13.04 -13.49 -13.83
CA ASN A 395 -14.48 -13.46 -13.52
C ASN A 395 -15.06 -12.02 -13.47
N CYS A 396 -14.66 -11.16 -14.41
CA CYS A 396 -15.24 -9.84 -14.59
C CYS A 396 -16.43 -9.90 -15.57
N PHE A 397 -17.62 -9.47 -15.16
CA PHE A 397 -18.82 -9.48 -15.99
C PHE A 397 -18.90 -8.31 -16.97
N ASP A 398 -17.95 -7.39 -16.94
CA ASP A 398 -17.67 -6.47 -18.04
C ASP A 398 -16.30 -6.80 -18.68
N THR A 399 -15.33 -5.89 -18.63
CA THR A 399 -14.06 -6.05 -19.32
C THR A 399 -12.92 -6.32 -18.35
N GLY A 400 -12.03 -7.25 -18.69
CA GLY A 400 -10.87 -7.58 -17.85
C GLY A 400 -9.90 -6.41 -17.68
N GLY A 401 -9.51 -5.74 -18.77
CA GLY A 401 -8.70 -4.53 -18.73
C GLY A 401 -9.10 -3.50 -19.79
N VAL A 402 -9.43 -2.29 -19.34
CA VAL A 402 -9.91 -1.19 -20.17
C VAL A 402 -8.87 -0.07 -20.22
N VAL A 403 -8.52 0.37 -21.42
CA VAL A 403 -7.79 1.62 -21.67
C VAL A 403 -8.77 2.58 -22.34
N GLU A 404 -9.18 3.63 -21.64
CA GLU A 404 -10.23 4.53 -22.13
C GLU A 404 -9.82 6.00 -22.07
N SER A 405 -10.07 6.73 -23.15
CA SER A 405 -10.00 8.20 -23.20
C SER A 405 -8.66 8.79 -22.71
N CYS A 406 -7.56 8.08 -22.95
CA CYS A 406 -6.20 8.49 -22.64
C CYS A 406 -5.26 8.20 -23.82
N SER A 407 -4.02 8.68 -23.76
CA SER A 407 -3.02 8.46 -24.82
C SER A 407 -1.75 7.82 -24.29
N TYR A 408 -1.08 7.05 -25.14
CA TYR A 408 0.20 6.39 -24.87
C TYR A 408 0.16 5.47 -23.64
N SER A 409 -1.00 4.85 -23.43
CA SER A 409 -1.25 3.97 -22.30
C SER A 409 -1.71 2.60 -22.78
N GLY A 410 -1.44 1.59 -21.98
CA GLY A 410 -1.73 0.23 -22.40
C GLY A 410 -1.48 -0.81 -21.35
N PHE A 411 -1.81 -2.04 -21.71
CA PHE A 411 -1.45 -3.24 -20.96
C PHE A 411 -0.34 -4.00 -21.65
N THR A 412 0.59 -4.54 -20.87
CA THR A 412 1.61 -5.49 -21.32
C THR A 412 1.53 -6.74 -20.45
N ASN A 413 1.48 -7.93 -21.08
CA ASN A 413 1.34 -9.21 -20.38
C ASN A 413 0.07 -9.29 -19.49
N LEU A 414 -1.05 -8.72 -19.94
CA LEU A 414 -2.34 -8.90 -19.26
C LEU A 414 -2.85 -10.31 -19.53
N VAL A 415 -3.23 -11.00 -18.46
CA VAL A 415 -4.01 -12.24 -18.54
C VAL A 415 -5.44 -11.95 -18.07
N SER A 416 -6.43 -12.26 -18.89
CA SER A 416 -7.84 -12.06 -18.56
C SER A 416 -8.65 -13.33 -18.83
N LYS A 417 -9.35 -13.82 -17.81
CA LYS A 417 -10.03 -15.11 -17.84
C LYS A 417 -11.48 -15.02 -17.43
N ASN A 418 -12.36 -15.68 -18.18
CA ASN A 418 -13.79 -15.76 -17.91
C ASN A 418 -14.45 -14.37 -17.78
N CYS A 419 -13.90 -13.38 -18.46
CA CYS A 419 -14.44 -12.02 -18.48
C CYS A 419 -15.46 -11.86 -19.61
N SER A 420 -16.39 -10.92 -19.55
CA SER A 420 -17.31 -10.69 -20.69
C SER A 420 -16.55 -10.22 -21.93
N ALA A 421 -15.61 -9.31 -21.74
CA ALA A 421 -14.52 -9.03 -22.67
C ALA A 421 -13.16 -9.19 -21.97
N VAL A 422 -12.17 -9.66 -22.71
CA VAL A 422 -10.78 -9.84 -22.27
C VAL A 422 -10.14 -8.50 -21.98
N ALA A 423 -10.23 -7.57 -22.95
CA ALA A 423 -9.65 -6.24 -22.87
C ALA A 423 -10.36 -5.26 -23.83
N ALA A 424 -10.16 -3.97 -23.60
CA ALA A 424 -10.65 -2.92 -24.50
C ALA A 424 -9.65 -1.76 -24.64
N ILE A 425 -9.59 -1.18 -25.84
CA ILE A 425 -9.10 0.17 -26.08
C ILE A 425 -10.29 0.99 -26.57
N SER A 426 -10.65 2.04 -25.83
CA SER A 426 -11.78 2.91 -26.18
C SER A 426 -11.41 4.38 -26.16
N ASN A 427 -12.07 5.16 -27.01
CA ASN A 427 -12.14 6.61 -26.90
C ASN A 427 -13.60 7.03 -26.77
N ALA A 428 -13.93 7.60 -25.61
CA ALA A 428 -15.27 8.08 -25.27
C ALA A 428 -15.31 9.61 -25.11
N VAL A 429 -14.30 10.33 -25.60
CA VAL A 429 -14.24 11.80 -25.55
C VAL A 429 -14.20 12.45 -26.94
N GLY A 430 -14.52 13.75 -27.00
CA GLY A 430 -14.55 14.52 -28.24
C GLY A 430 -13.18 14.91 -28.81
N VAL A 431 -12.09 14.37 -28.26
CA VAL A 431 -10.72 14.65 -28.68
C VAL A 431 -10.01 13.37 -29.06
N ASP A 432 -9.10 13.45 -30.02
CA ASP A 432 -8.32 12.31 -30.48
C ASP A 432 -7.44 11.76 -29.35
N THR A 433 -7.32 10.44 -29.34
CA THR A 433 -6.40 9.71 -28.47
C THR A 433 -5.40 8.93 -29.32
N TYR A 434 -4.18 8.80 -28.82
CA TYR A 434 -3.03 8.35 -29.60
C TYR A 434 -2.28 7.20 -28.94
N GLY A 435 -1.77 6.28 -29.74
CA GLY A 435 -0.70 5.38 -29.30
C GLY A 435 -1.06 4.43 -28.17
N CYS A 436 -2.35 4.14 -27.96
CA CYS A 436 -2.79 3.15 -26.99
C CYS A 436 -2.42 1.73 -27.43
N TYR A 437 -2.17 0.84 -26.48
CA TYR A 437 -1.69 -0.50 -26.80
C TYR A 437 -2.21 -1.61 -25.89
N LEU A 438 -2.36 -2.79 -26.50
CA LEU A 438 -2.49 -4.08 -25.81
C LEU A 438 -1.34 -4.97 -26.26
N ASP A 439 -0.33 -5.20 -25.44
CA ASP A 439 0.87 -5.94 -25.84
C ASP A 439 0.94 -7.28 -25.10
N ASN A 440 1.08 -8.36 -25.86
CA ASN A 440 1.09 -9.74 -25.34
C ASN A 440 -0.08 -10.02 -24.37
N VAL A 441 -1.31 -9.69 -24.77
CA VAL A 441 -2.51 -9.95 -23.97
C VAL A 441 -3.02 -11.36 -24.23
N HIS A 442 -3.29 -12.09 -23.16
CA HIS A 442 -3.83 -13.45 -23.19
C HIS A 442 -5.25 -13.46 -22.65
N GLY A 443 -6.19 -13.89 -23.49
CA GLY A 443 -7.60 -14.01 -23.16
C GLY A 443 -8.06 -15.47 -23.15
N GLU A 444 -8.74 -15.87 -22.09
CA GLU A 444 -9.38 -17.18 -21.99
C GLU A 444 -10.87 -17.01 -21.70
N ASN A 445 -11.72 -17.53 -22.58
CA ASN A 445 -13.19 -17.46 -22.51
C ASN A 445 -13.78 -16.04 -22.42
N TRP A 446 -14.58 -15.67 -23.42
CA TRP A 446 -15.31 -14.40 -23.45
C TRP A 446 -16.78 -14.62 -23.82
N ARG A 447 -17.67 -13.74 -23.35
CA ARG A 447 -19.13 -13.95 -23.45
C ARG A 447 -19.93 -12.75 -23.93
N SER A 448 -19.26 -11.71 -24.44
CA SER A 448 -19.97 -10.54 -24.96
C SER A 448 -20.32 -10.69 -26.44
N LEU A 449 -21.62 -10.83 -26.74
CA LEU A 449 -22.13 -10.94 -28.11
C LEU A 449 -21.83 -9.70 -28.97
N VAL A 450 -21.73 -8.52 -28.36
CA VAL A 450 -21.57 -7.24 -29.06
C VAL A 450 -20.12 -6.74 -28.96
N THR A 451 -19.57 -6.68 -27.75
CA THR A 451 -18.19 -6.22 -27.52
C THR A 451 -17.19 -7.20 -28.10
N GLY A 452 -17.50 -8.49 -28.03
CA GLY A 452 -16.59 -9.55 -28.39
C GLY A 452 -15.56 -9.87 -27.31
N GLY A 453 -14.52 -10.60 -27.71
CA GLY A 453 -13.37 -10.90 -26.85
C GLY A 453 -12.54 -9.66 -26.54
N VAL A 454 -12.13 -8.91 -27.56
CA VAL A 454 -11.42 -7.63 -27.40
C VAL A 454 -12.12 -6.55 -28.20
N GLN A 455 -12.35 -5.41 -27.56
CA GLN A 455 -13.00 -4.27 -28.20
C GLN A 455 -12.01 -3.15 -28.50
N ILE A 456 -12.08 -2.63 -29.73
CA ILE A 456 -11.46 -1.38 -30.13
C ILE A 456 -12.59 -0.42 -30.49
N LEU A 457 -12.86 0.59 -29.64
CA LEU A 457 -14.08 1.39 -29.70
C LEU A 457 -13.83 2.88 -29.84
N CYS A 458 -14.43 3.49 -30.85
CA CYS A 458 -14.62 4.93 -30.94
C CYS A 458 -16.09 5.27 -30.64
N ALA A 459 -16.36 5.77 -29.43
CA ALA A 459 -17.72 6.02 -28.92
C ALA A 459 -18.12 7.50 -28.94
N ALA A 460 -17.20 8.40 -29.26
CA ALA A 460 -17.41 9.84 -29.31
C ALA A 460 -16.83 10.46 -30.59
N ALA A 461 -16.80 11.79 -30.66
CA ALA A 461 -16.35 12.51 -31.85
C ALA A 461 -14.82 12.47 -32.06
N GLY A 462 -14.03 12.22 -31.02
CA GLY A 462 -12.58 12.08 -31.12
C GLY A 462 -12.18 10.69 -31.60
N GLY A 463 -11.11 10.58 -32.40
CA GLY A 463 -10.61 9.34 -32.98
C GLY A 463 -9.68 8.51 -32.09
N LEU A 464 -9.41 7.28 -32.53
CA LEU A 464 -8.39 6.38 -31.98
C LEU A 464 -7.28 6.24 -33.02
N ILE A 465 -6.12 6.84 -32.73
CA ILE A 465 -5.09 7.09 -33.74
C ILE A 465 -3.80 6.34 -33.39
N ASP A 466 -3.21 5.70 -34.40
CA ASP A 466 -1.88 5.05 -34.34
C ASP A 466 -1.72 4.10 -33.12
N CYS A 467 -2.75 3.30 -32.85
CA CYS A 467 -2.80 2.34 -31.75
C CYS A 467 -2.35 0.94 -32.20
N ARG A 468 -2.08 0.03 -31.26
CA ARG A 468 -1.69 -1.35 -31.61
C ARG A 468 -2.19 -2.42 -30.65
N ALA A 469 -2.27 -3.67 -31.13
CA ALA A 469 -2.51 -4.81 -30.27
C ALA A 469 -1.77 -6.10 -30.69
N SER A 470 -1.33 -6.89 -29.72
CA SER A 470 -0.79 -8.23 -29.86
C SER A 470 -1.53 -9.16 -28.90
N LEU A 471 -2.33 -10.07 -29.47
CA LEU A 471 -3.37 -10.81 -28.75
C LEU A 471 -3.26 -12.32 -28.96
N THR A 472 -3.50 -13.08 -27.90
CA THR A 472 -3.81 -14.52 -27.96
C THR A 472 -5.13 -14.78 -27.25
N LEU A 473 -6.14 -15.21 -27.99
CA LEU A 473 -7.50 -15.43 -27.50
C LEU A 473 -7.89 -16.89 -27.70
N THR A 474 -8.25 -17.58 -26.61
CA THR A 474 -8.67 -18.99 -26.64
C THR A 474 -10.02 -19.15 -25.97
N ALA A 475 -11.01 -19.63 -26.71
CA ALA A 475 -12.29 -20.04 -26.19
C ALA A 475 -12.22 -21.52 -25.78
N VAL A 476 -11.81 -21.78 -24.54
CA VAL A 476 -11.69 -23.14 -23.99
C VAL A 476 -13.06 -23.76 -23.76
N SER A 477 -14.01 -22.97 -23.25
CA SER A 477 -15.38 -23.40 -22.96
C SER A 477 -16.42 -22.62 -23.74
N TYR A 478 -16.23 -21.30 -23.89
CA TYR A 478 -17.14 -20.40 -24.58
C TYR A 478 -16.38 -19.21 -25.15
N GLY A 479 -16.95 -18.58 -26.17
CA GLY A 479 -16.35 -17.47 -26.90
C GLY A 479 -17.41 -16.82 -27.75
N ASP A 480 -18.19 -15.90 -27.20
CA ASP A 480 -19.39 -15.37 -27.86
C ASP A 480 -19.11 -14.08 -28.65
N GLY A 481 -19.79 -13.90 -29.78
CA GLY A 481 -19.61 -12.72 -30.63
C GLY A 481 -18.26 -12.72 -31.36
N PRO A 482 -17.82 -11.58 -31.90
CA PRO A 482 -16.51 -11.48 -32.56
C PRO A 482 -15.36 -11.65 -31.55
N ALA A 483 -14.27 -12.32 -31.92
CA ALA A 483 -13.12 -12.41 -31.00
C ALA A 483 -12.42 -11.04 -30.85
N VAL A 484 -12.33 -10.24 -31.92
CA VAL A 484 -11.92 -8.84 -31.90
C VAL A 484 -12.93 -7.98 -32.65
N ASN A 485 -13.38 -6.88 -32.06
CA ASN A 485 -14.36 -5.98 -32.66
C ASN A 485 -13.88 -4.52 -32.73
N PHE A 486 -13.70 -4.02 -33.94
CA PHE A 486 -13.46 -2.61 -34.24
C PHE A 486 -14.79 -1.88 -34.44
N ARG A 487 -15.12 -0.96 -33.54
CA ARG A 487 -16.44 -0.33 -33.46
C ARG A 487 -16.34 1.18 -33.53
N GLU A 488 -16.99 1.78 -34.50
CA GLU A 488 -17.17 3.23 -34.63
C GLU A 488 -18.65 3.54 -34.39
N THR A 489 -19.04 3.81 -33.14
CA THR A 489 -20.46 4.04 -32.76
C THR A 489 -20.84 5.52 -32.74
N SER A 490 -19.92 6.39 -33.16
CA SER A 490 -20.08 7.84 -33.25
C SER A 490 -19.28 8.36 -34.45
N THR A 491 -19.04 9.67 -34.54
CA THR A 491 -18.35 10.29 -35.68
C THR A 491 -16.83 10.14 -35.66
N GLY A 492 -16.24 9.83 -34.50
CA GLY A 492 -14.81 9.56 -34.39
C GLY A 492 -14.42 8.28 -35.13
N ARG A 493 -13.17 8.23 -35.59
CA ARG A 493 -12.65 7.15 -36.43
C ARG A 493 -11.52 6.39 -35.76
N ILE A 494 -11.46 5.08 -35.99
CA ILE A 494 -10.27 4.27 -35.73
C ILE A 494 -9.36 4.42 -36.95
N ASN A 495 -8.16 4.96 -36.76
CA ASN A 495 -7.30 5.34 -37.88
C ASN A 495 -5.82 5.10 -37.60
N GLY A 496 -5.24 4.11 -38.29
CA GLY A 496 -3.88 3.64 -38.00
C GLY A 496 -3.92 2.67 -36.83
N PHE A 497 -4.22 1.41 -37.10
CA PHE A 497 -4.23 0.39 -36.06
C PHE A 497 -3.48 -0.86 -36.52
N ASP A 498 -2.41 -1.19 -35.81
CA ASP A 498 -1.61 -2.39 -36.07
C ASP A 498 -2.03 -3.53 -35.15
N ILE A 499 -2.33 -4.70 -35.70
CA ILE A 499 -2.76 -5.84 -34.89
C ILE A 499 -2.12 -7.16 -35.31
N GLN A 500 -1.62 -7.90 -34.32
CA GLN A 500 -1.24 -9.30 -34.42
C GLN A 500 -2.18 -10.12 -33.55
N VAL A 501 -2.79 -11.17 -34.12
CA VAL A 501 -3.77 -11.99 -33.41
C VAL A 501 -3.52 -13.48 -33.59
N CYS A 502 -3.61 -14.22 -32.49
CA CYS A 502 -3.84 -15.66 -32.48
C CYS A 502 -5.21 -15.92 -31.84
N ILE A 503 -6.14 -16.45 -32.61
CA ILE A 503 -7.52 -16.71 -32.17
C ILE A 503 -7.82 -18.20 -32.34
N ARG A 504 -8.30 -18.81 -31.26
CA ARG A 504 -8.88 -20.15 -31.25
C ARG A 504 -10.29 -20.01 -30.67
N GLY A 505 -11.25 -19.74 -31.56
CA GLY A 505 -12.66 -19.58 -31.23
C GLY A 505 -13.36 -20.90 -30.92
N ALA A 506 -14.59 -20.79 -30.41
CA ALA A 506 -15.52 -21.89 -30.16
C ALA A 506 -16.80 -21.69 -30.96
N SER A 507 -17.79 -22.58 -30.82
CA SER A 507 -19.06 -22.50 -31.56
C SER A 507 -19.91 -21.25 -31.27
N GLY A 508 -19.55 -20.41 -30.29
CA GLY A 508 -20.18 -19.10 -30.08
C GLY A 508 -19.50 -17.96 -30.86
N THR A 509 -18.31 -18.20 -31.41
CA THR A 509 -17.45 -17.15 -31.96
C THR A 509 -17.94 -16.82 -33.35
N ALA A 510 -18.58 -15.65 -33.49
CA ALA A 510 -19.18 -15.23 -34.75
C ALA A 510 -18.08 -14.96 -35.79
N GLN A 511 -17.29 -13.91 -35.60
CA GLN A 511 -16.14 -13.57 -36.44
C GLN A 511 -14.82 -13.71 -35.65
N GLY A 512 -13.71 -13.92 -36.34
CA GLY A 512 -12.40 -13.76 -35.72
C GLY A 512 -12.10 -12.29 -35.46
N VAL A 513 -12.08 -11.49 -36.53
CA VAL A 513 -11.95 -10.04 -36.48
C VAL A 513 -13.09 -9.42 -37.26
N LEU A 514 -13.85 -8.54 -36.60
CA LEU A 514 -14.94 -7.77 -37.19
C LEU A 514 -14.63 -6.28 -37.05
N GLY A 515 -15.04 -5.46 -38.03
CA GLY A 515 -15.39 -4.09 -37.72
C GLY A 515 -15.18 -3.07 -38.83
N THR A 516 -14.90 -1.84 -38.43
CA THR A 516 -14.69 -0.70 -39.32
C THR A 516 -13.49 0.14 -38.90
N GLY A 517 -12.84 0.79 -39.86
CA GLY A 517 -11.74 1.71 -39.57
C GLY A 517 -10.80 1.95 -40.76
N LEU A 518 -9.97 2.97 -40.62
CA LEU A 518 -9.02 3.40 -41.65
C LEU A 518 -7.60 2.96 -41.29
N ARG A 519 -6.81 2.60 -42.30
CA ARG A 519 -5.40 2.18 -42.16
C ARG A 519 -5.24 1.09 -41.09
N ILE A 520 -6.11 0.08 -41.11
CA ILE A 520 -6.03 -1.08 -40.23
C ILE A 520 -5.06 -2.09 -40.84
N ARG A 521 -4.09 -2.58 -40.05
CA ARG A 521 -3.07 -3.53 -40.52
C ARG A 521 -3.06 -4.78 -39.65
N LEU A 522 -3.45 -5.91 -40.24
CA LEU A 522 -3.40 -7.23 -39.62
C LEU A 522 -2.12 -7.93 -40.06
N VAL A 523 -1.26 -8.28 -39.11
CA VAL A 523 0.05 -8.90 -39.36
C VAL A 523 0.05 -10.33 -38.86
N SER A 524 0.27 -11.27 -39.78
CA SER A 524 0.32 -12.72 -39.54
C SER A 524 -0.81 -13.25 -38.66
N PRO A 525 -2.09 -12.96 -38.99
CA PRO A 525 -3.21 -13.48 -38.21
C PRO A 525 -3.21 -15.02 -38.22
N SER A 526 -3.38 -15.64 -37.06
CA SER A 526 -3.65 -17.08 -36.93
C SER A 526 -5.04 -17.27 -36.36
N ILE A 527 -6.04 -17.49 -37.21
CA ILE A 527 -7.45 -17.49 -36.81
C ILE A 527 -8.07 -18.84 -37.10
N GLY A 528 -8.71 -19.45 -36.10
CA GLY A 528 -9.53 -20.64 -36.29
C GLY A 528 -10.75 -20.63 -35.37
N GLY A 529 -11.79 -21.38 -35.75
CA GLY A 529 -12.98 -21.56 -34.92
C GLY A 529 -13.99 -20.42 -34.96
N ALA A 530 -13.97 -19.58 -36.01
CA ALA A 530 -15.06 -18.64 -36.29
C ALA A 530 -16.18 -19.35 -37.07
N ASN A 531 -17.44 -19.02 -36.76
CA ASN A 531 -18.61 -19.57 -37.47
C ASN A 531 -18.95 -18.82 -38.74
N ASP A 532 -18.72 -17.50 -38.73
CA ASP A 532 -18.92 -16.62 -39.86
C ASP A 532 -17.57 -16.28 -40.49
N SER A 533 -17.42 -15.09 -41.07
CA SER A 533 -16.19 -14.63 -41.68
C SER A 533 -15.08 -14.52 -40.63
N ALA A 534 -13.93 -15.14 -40.90
CA ALA A 534 -12.80 -15.07 -39.98
C ALA A 534 -12.25 -13.64 -39.85
N ILE A 535 -12.18 -12.90 -40.96
CA ILE A 535 -11.88 -11.46 -41.00
C ILE A 535 -12.96 -10.77 -41.83
N GLN A 536 -13.62 -9.77 -41.26
CA GLN A 536 -14.69 -9.01 -41.90
C GLN A 536 -14.54 -7.51 -41.61
N PHE A 537 -14.48 -6.71 -42.67
CA PHE A 537 -14.51 -5.25 -42.56
C PHE A 537 -15.53 -4.61 -43.50
N GLY A 538 -16.22 -3.59 -42.99
CA GLY A 538 -17.32 -2.91 -43.71
C GLY A 538 -17.13 -1.40 -43.91
N LEU A 539 -18.20 -0.72 -44.31
CA LEU A 539 -18.23 0.74 -44.53
C LEU A 539 -17.12 1.21 -45.48
N ASP A 540 -16.43 2.30 -45.18
CA ASP A 540 -15.33 2.88 -45.96
C ASP A 540 -13.94 2.40 -45.48
N SER A 541 -13.88 1.23 -44.83
CA SER A 541 -12.67 0.76 -44.17
C SER A 541 -11.50 0.57 -45.13
N THR A 542 -10.28 0.84 -44.67
CA THR A 542 -9.05 0.54 -45.42
C THR A 542 -8.16 -0.40 -44.63
N VAL A 543 -7.98 -1.62 -45.15
CA VAL A 543 -7.40 -2.73 -44.41
C VAL A 543 -6.26 -3.38 -45.20
N THR A 544 -5.15 -3.68 -44.54
CA THR A 544 -4.04 -4.45 -45.08
C THR A 544 -3.82 -5.70 -44.24
N ILE A 545 -3.77 -6.86 -44.87
CA ILE A 545 -3.55 -8.17 -44.24
C ILE A 545 -2.26 -8.75 -44.82
N ILE A 546 -1.31 -9.12 -43.96
CA ILE A 546 0.02 -9.59 -44.37
C ILE A 546 0.32 -10.92 -43.70
N GLY A 547 0.46 -11.98 -44.49
CA GLY A 547 0.76 -13.33 -44.00
C GLY A 547 -0.41 -13.97 -43.26
N GLY A 548 -0.11 -15.04 -42.53
CA GLY A 548 -1.05 -15.67 -41.60
C GLY A 548 -1.77 -16.90 -42.15
N GLU A 549 -2.45 -17.58 -41.25
CA GLU A 549 -3.22 -18.80 -41.50
C GLU A 549 -4.63 -18.63 -40.93
N ILE A 550 -5.62 -18.83 -41.78
CA ILE A 550 -7.03 -18.74 -41.44
C ILE A 550 -7.68 -20.09 -41.69
N TYR A 551 -8.29 -20.67 -40.67
CA TYR A 551 -8.91 -21.98 -40.70
C TYR A 551 -10.42 -21.91 -40.42
N GLY A 552 -11.24 -22.40 -41.34
CA GLY A 552 -12.69 -22.47 -41.21
C GLY A 552 -13.41 -21.14 -41.49
N GLY A 553 -14.60 -20.98 -40.91
CA GLY A 553 -15.52 -19.87 -41.16
C GLY A 553 -16.35 -20.02 -42.43
N THR A 554 -17.37 -19.18 -42.58
CA THR A 554 -18.12 -19.07 -43.85
C THR A 554 -17.18 -18.57 -44.96
N HIS A 555 -16.38 -17.56 -44.62
CA HIS A 555 -15.38 -16.99 -45.51
C HIS A 555 -14.11 -16.67 -44.72
N SER A 556 -12.94 -16.75 -45.33
CA SER A 556 -11.71 -16.38 -44.60
C SER A 556 -11.55 -14.86 -44.50
N ILE A 557 -11.77 -14.14 -45.61
CA ILE A 557 -11.68 -12.67 -45.67
C ILE A 557 -12.91 -12.12 -46.39
N THR A 558 -13.59 -11.16 -45.79
CA THR A 558 -14.74 -10.48 -46.41
C THR A 558 -14.69 -8.98 -46.28
N GLY A 559 -15.15 -8.30 -47.33
CA GLY A 559 -15.39 -6.86 -47.39
C GLY A 559 -16.86 -6.59 -47.64
N SER A 560 -17.42 -5.55 -47.03
CA SER A 560 -18.77 -5.03 -47.34
C SER A 560 -18.77 -3.50 -47.45
N GLY A 561 -19.89 -2.90 -47.86
CA GLY A 561 -20.00 -1.47 -48.10
C GLY A 561 -19.07 -1.01 -49.22
N HIS A 562 -18.15 -0.11 -48.86
CA HIS A 562 -17.08 0.42 -49.72
C HIS A 562 -15.69 0.05 -49.18
N ALA A 563 -15.60 -1.02 -48.39
CA ALA A 563 -14.35 -1.40 -47.74
C ALA A 563 -13.30 -1.77 -48.79
N LYS A 564 -12.07 -1.32 -48.58
CA LYS A 564 -10.91 -1.65 -49.40
C LYS A 564 -9.94 -2.51 -48.60
N ILE A 565 -9.80 -3.76 -49.01
CA ILE A 565 -8.94 -4.74 -48.33
C ILE A 565 -7.81 -5.14 -49.28
N VAL A 566 -6.58 -5.14 -48.77
CA VAL A 566 -5.38 -5.65 -49.45
C VAL A 566 -4.86 -6.85 -48.67
N ALA A 567 -4.88 -8.05 -49.25
CA ALA A 567 -4.42 -9.27 -48.60
C ALA A 567 -3.21 -9.86 -49.31
N THR A 568 -2.09 -10.07 -48.61
CA THR A 568 -0.88 -10.64 -49.21
C THR A 568 -0.36 -11.82 -48.40
N GLY A 569 -0.09 -12.95 -49.05
CA GLY A 569 0.57 -14.10 -48.42
C GLY A 569 -0.27 -14.85 -47.39
N VAL A 570 -1.60 -14.79 -47.47
CA VAL A 570 -2.52 -15.42 -46.51
C VAL A 570 -2.84 -16.85 -46.93
N GLN A 571 -2.74 -17.81 -46.02
CA GLN A 571 -3.27 -19.16 -46.22
C GLN A 571 -4.70 -19.24 -45.71
N CYS A 572 -5.61 -19.74 -46.54
CA CYS A 572 -7.02 -19.90 -46.21
C CYS A 572 -7.40 -21.38 -46.32
N SER A 573 -7.70 -22.02 -45.20
CA SER A 573 -7.92 -23.46 -45.10
C SER A 573 -9.37 -23.78 -44.70
N ASN A 574 -10.05 -24.63 -45.48
CA ASN A 574 -11.39 -25.17 -45.21
C ASN A 574 -12.51 -24.15 -44.89
N PRO A 575 -12.62 -22.96 -45.53
CA PRO A 575 -13.83 -22.16 -45.38
C PRO A 575 -15.01 -22.89 -46.05
N THR A 576 -16.22 -22.80 -45.47
CA THR A 576 -17.41 -23.45 -46.04
C THR A 576 -17.89 -22.76 -47.32
N GLY A 577 -17.63 -21.45 -47.45
CA GLY A 577 -17.85 -20.65 -48.64
C GLY A 577 -16.55 -20.40 -49.40
N TYR A 578 -16.11 -19.14 -49.48
CA TYR A 578 -14.93 -18.72 -50.24
C TYR A 578 -13.76 -18.31 -49.34
N CYS A 579 -12.53 -18.46 -49.82
CA CYS A 579 -11.37 -17.88 -49.12
C CYS A 579 -11.46 -16.36 -49.07
N MET A 580 -11.96 -15.71 -50.13
CA MET A 580 -12.22 -14.28 -50.17
C MET A 580 -13.60 -14.00 -50.76
N TYR A 581 -14.36 -13.10 -50.16
CA TYR A 581 -15.64 -12.65 -50.73
C TYR A 581 -15.84 -11.13 -50.59
N ALA A 582 -16.03 -10.45 -51.72
CA ALA A 582 -16.32 -9.02 -51.77
C ALA A 582 -17.82 -8.78 -51.92
N TYR A 583 -18.49 -8.32 -50.86
CA TYR A 583 -19.91 -7.97 -50.86
C TYR A 583 -20.13 -6.54 -51.36
N GLU A 584 -21.35 -6.28 -51.85
CA GLU A 584 -21.86 -4.95 -52.17
C GLU A 584 -20.96 -4.19 -53.15
N ASN A 585 -20.33 -3.10 -52.70
CA ASN A 585 -19.45 -2.24 -53.49
C ASN A 585 -18.00 -2.27 -52.95
N SER A 586 -17.66 -3.29 -52.15
CA SER A 586 -16.34 -3.43 -51.55
C SER A 586 -15.29 -3.84 -52.59
N SER A 587 -14.03 -3.66 -52.24
CA SER A 587 -12.89 -3.98 -53.09
C SER A 587 -11.89 -4.83 -52.33
N ILE A 588 -11.63 -6.05 -52.80
CA ILE A 588 -10.57 -6.91 -52.27
C ILE A 588 -9.48 -7.07 -53.32
N TYR A 589 -8.27 -6.66 -52.94
CA TYR A 589 -7.06 -6.84 -53.73
C TYR A 589 -6.18 -7.88 -53.05
N TYR A 590 -5.70 -8.88 -53.79
CA TYR A 590 -4.95 -9.96 -53.15
C TYR A 590 -3.75 -10.46 -53.95
N ASN A 591 -2.69 -10.89 -53.26
CA ASN A 591 -1.49 -11.46 -53.87
C ASN A 591 -0.98 -12.63 -53.02
N GLY A 592 -0.62 -13.76 -53.64
CA GLY A 592 -0.08 -14.90 -52.91
C GLY A 592 -1.02 -15.46 -51.83
N VAL A 593 -2.34 -15.34 -52.02
CA VAL A 593 -3.32 -16.01 -51.15
C VAL A 593 -3.40 -17.47 -51.59
N VAL A 594 -3.20 -18.40 -50.65
CA VAL A 594 -3.15 -19.84 -50.91
C VAL A 594 -4.43 -20.49 -50.37
N PRO A 595 -5.42 -20.78 -51.24
CA PRO A 595 -6.63 -21.47 -50.82
C PRO A 595 -6.36 -22.98 -50.65
N PHE A 596 -6.88 -23.56 -49.58
CA PHE A 596 -6.85 -25.00 -49.31
C PHE A 596 -8.27 -25.50 -49.02
N ALA A 597 -8.80 -26.32 -49.94
CA ALA A 597 -10.12 -26.95 -49.86
C ALA A 597 -11.33 -26.04 -49.46
N PRO A 598 -11.53 -24.87 -50.10
CA PRO A 598 -12.75 -24.09 -49.85
C PRO A 598 -13.99 -24.76 -50.44
N GLY A 599 -15.13 -24.63 -49.75
CA GLY A 599 -16.38 -25.28 -50.12
C GLY A 599 -17.03 -24.74 -51.39
N SER A 600 -17.01 -23.42 -51.60
CA SER A 600 -17.60 -22.77 -52.78
C SER A 600 -16.58 -22.33 -53.83
N GLY A 601 -15.38 -21.92 -53.41
CA GLY A 601 -14.31 -21.53 -54.34
C GLY A 601 -13.22 -20.65 -53.72
N TYR A 602 -12.24 -20.27 -54.55
CA TYR A 602 -11.10 -19.48 -54.10
C TYR A 602 -11.47 -18.03 -53.81
N ALA A 603 -12.23 -17.39 -54.69
CA ALA A 603 -12.61 -15.99 -54.55
C ALA A 603 -13.99 -15.75 -55.18
N GLY A 604 -14.84 -14.95 -54.52
CA GLY A 604 -16.19 -14.58 -54.96
C GLY A 604 -16.48 -13.09 -54.79
N LYS A 605 -17.46 -12.57 -55.51
CA LYS A 605 -17.89 -11.17 -55.41
C LYS A 605 -19.34 -10.97 -55.82
N ASP A 606 -19.97 -9.93 -55.28
CA ASP A 606 -21.24 -9.41 -55.78
C ASP A 606 -21.04 -8.63 -57.10
N PRO A 607 -22.11 -8.39 -57.89
CA PRO A 607 -22.01 -7.66 -59.15
C PRO A 607 -21.38 -6.26 -59.02
N GLY A 608 -21.67 -5.54 -57.92
CA GLY A 608 -21.16 -4.18 -57.66
C GLY A 608 -19.74 -4.13 -57.05
N ALA A 609 -19.20 -5.27 -56.64
CA ALA A 609 -17.93 -5.34 -55.92
C ALA A 609 -16.74 -5.52 -56.87
N ASN A 610 -15.55 -5.14 -56.40
CA ASN A 610 -14.29 -5.35 -57.08
C ASN A 610 -13.49 -6.46 -56.37
N LEU A 611 -13.00 -7.41 -57.15
CA LEU A 611 -12.12 -8.47 -56.67
C LEU A 611 -11.00 -8.61 -57.68
N SER A 612 -9.76 -8.32 -57.26
CA SER A 612 -8.61 -8.27 -58.16
C SER A 612 -7.40 -8.94 -57.54
N MET A 613 -6.78 -9.85 -58.29
CA MET A 613 -5.47 -10.37 -57.93
C MET A 613 -4.43 -9.32 -58.36
N PHE A 614 -3.59 -8.86 -57.43
CA PHE A 614 -2.45 -7.98 -57.71
C PHE A 614 -1.43 -8.73 -58.60
N GLY A 615 -1.64 -8.69 -59.91
CA GLY A 615 -0.60 -8.94 -60.92
C GLY A 615 0.01 -7.59 -61.28
N GLY A 616 1.28 -7.38 -60.89
CA GLY A 616 1.91 -6.06 -60.87
C GLY A 616 1.98 -5.33 -62.22
N LEU A 617 2.10 -4.01 -62.15
CA LEU A 617 2.85 -3.26 -63.15
C LEU A 617 4.31 -3.76 -63.12
N GLY A 618 4.58 -4.83 -63.86
CA GLY A 618 5.91 -5.42 -64.05
C GLY A 618 6.15 -6.72 -63.26
N GLY A 619 5.78 -7.86 -63.85
CA GLY A 619 6.43 -9.16 -63.61
C GLY A 619 5.62 -10.24 -62.88
N GLY A 620 5.04 -11.17 -63.64
CA GLY A 620 4.71 -12.53 -63.19
C GLY A 620 3.22 -12.89 -63.13
N LEU A 621 2.79 -13.75 -64.07
CA LEU A 621 1.45 -14.35 -64.17
C LEU A 621 1.48 -15.74 -63.52
N ALA A 622 0.56 -16.05 -62.59
CA ALA A 622 0.44 -17.40 -62.02
C ALA A 622 -0.44 -18.30 -62.90
N LEU A 623 0.08 -19.47 -63.30
CA LEU A 623 -0.66 -20.52 -64.01
C LEU A 623 -1.34 -21.44 -62.98
N PRO A 624 -2.68 -21.55 -62.93
CA PRO A 624 -3.30 -22.60 -62.14
C PRO A 624 -2.98 -23.96 -62.78
N ALA A 625 -2.52 -24.92 -61.97
CA ALA A 625 -2.48 -26.32 -62.39
C ALA A 625 -3.89 -26.79 -62.77
N ALA A 626 -3.99 -27.53 -63.86
CA ALA A 626 -5.24 -28.03 -64.42
C ALA A 626 -6.00 -28.91 -63.41
N VAL A 627 -7.22 -28.53 -63.05
CA VAL A 627 -8.20 -29.40 -62.38
C VAL A 627 -9.21 -29.88 -63.42
N ALA A 628 -9.36 -31.20 -63.53
CA ALA A 628 -10.36 -31.81 -64.40
C ALA A 628 -11.78 -31.50 -63.89
N GLY A 629 -12.61 -30.90 -64.75
CA GLY A 629 -14.06 -30.79 -64.52
C GLY A 629 -14.67 -29.38 -64.43
N ALA A 630 -13.93 -28.29 -64.66
CA ALA A 630 -14.51 -26.94 -64.63
C ALA A 630 -15.38 -26.64 -65.87
N ALA A 631 -16.52 -25.95 -65.64
CA ALA A 631 -17.57 -25.68 -66.61
C ALA A 631 -17.10 -24.86 -67.84
N ALA A 632 -17.63 -25.24 -69.00
CA ALA A 632 -17.28 -24.72 -70.32
C ALA A 632 -17.79 -23.29 -70.57
N GLY A 633 -17.01 -22.29 -70.17
CA GLY A 633 -16.98 -21.02 -70.87
C GLY A 633 -15.96 -21.11 -72.00
N THR A 634 -16.36 -20.85 -73.25
CA THR A 634 -15.43 -20.87 -74.39
C THR A 634 -14.38 -19.75 -74.23
N PRO A 635 -13.07 -20.06 -74.09
CA PRO A 635 -12.04 -19.05 -73.94
C PRO A 635 -11.89 -18.22 -75.23
N VAL A 636 -11.90 -16.90 -75.10
CA VAL A 636 -11.86 -15.96 -76.26
C VAL A 636 -10.42 -15.75 -76.75
N SER A 637 -9.41 -15.96 -75.90
CA SER A 637 -7.99 -15.91 -76.28
C SER A 637 -7.12 -16.70 -75.29
N LYS A 638 -6.06 -17.32 -75.82
CA LYS A 638 -5.03 -18.04 -75.06
C LYS A 638 -3.69 -17.36 -75.30
N VAL A 639 -2.91 -17.11 -74.24
CA VAL A 639 -1.51 -16.66 -74.38
C VAL A 639 -0.61 -17.89 -74.32
N PRO A 640 0.05 -18.27 -75.42
CA PRO A 640 1.03 -19.35 -75.40
C PRO A 640 2.32 -18.90 -74.70
N PHE A 641 2.88 -19.76 -73.85
CA PHE A 641 4.22 -19.60 -73.31
C PHE A 641 5.17 -20.50 -74.07
N PHE A 642 6.30 -19.94 -74.51
CA PHE A 642 7.32 -20.67 -75.22
C PHE A 642 8.57 -20.81 -74.36
N GLY A 643 9.23 -21.95 -74.46
CA GLY A 643 10.51 -22.20 -73.84
C GLY A 643 11.66 -21.64 -74.66
N PRO A 644 12.91 -21.79 -74.17
CA PRO A 644 14.10 -21.22 -74.79
C PRO A 644 14.35 -21.76 -76.21
N THR A 645 13.77 -22.89 -76.57
CA THR A 645 13.89 -23.52 -77.88
C THR A 645 12.65 -23.31 -78.77
N GLY A 646 11.72 -22.45 -78.36
CA GLY A 646 10.49 -22.14 -79.10
C GLY A 646 9.38 -23.19 -78.94
N GLU A 647 9.55 -24.16 -78.06
CA GLU A 647 8.55 -25.16 -77.72
C GLU A 647 7.43 -24.54 -76.87
N THR A 648 6.17 -24.87 -77.16
CA THR A 648 5.05 -24.41 -76.34
C THR A 648 5.07 -25.12 -74.99
N LEU A 649 5.37 -24.38 -73.91
CA LEU A 649 5.37 -24.87 -72.52
C LEU A 649 3.96 -24.94 -71.92
N GLY A 650 2.99 -24.27 -72.54
CA GLY A 650 1.60 -24.28 -72.12
C GLY A 650 0.85 -23.02 -72.56
N PHE A 651 -0.38 -22.86 -72.07
CA PHE A 651 -1.23 -21.71 -72.35
C PHE A 651 -1.78 -21.14 -71.04
N ALA A 652 -1.79 -19.81 -70.90
CA ALA A 652 -2.70 -19.16 -69.95
C ALA A 652 -4.01 -18.86 -70.66
N ASN A 653 -5.13 -19.23 -70.01
CA ASN A 653 -6.45 -18.80 -70.43
C ASN A 653 -6.65 -17.33 -70.04
N LEU A 654 -7.00 -16.48 -71.01
CA LEU A 654 -7.54 -15.16 -70.73
C LEU A 654 -9.05 -15.29 -70.62
N TYR A 655 -9.58 -15.07 -69.42
CA TYR A 655 -11.01 -14.84 -69.25
C TYR A 655 -11.27 -13.35 -69.50
N PRO A 656 -12.25 -12.98 -70.34
CA PRO A 656 -12.58 -11.57 -70.52
C PRO A 656 -12.97 -10.94 -69.18
N SER A 657 -12.50 -9.72 -68.98
CA SER A 657 -12.78 -8.84 -67.84
C SER A 657 -14.26 -8.61 -67.62
#